data_AF-A0A0S6W494-F1
#
_entry.id   AF-A0A0S6W494-F1
#
_cell.length_a   1.000
_cell.length_b   1.000
_cell.length_c   1.000
_cell.angle_alpha   90.00
_cell.angle_beta   90.00
_cell.angle_gamma   90.00
#
_symmetry.space_group_name_H-M   'P 1'
#
loop_
_entity.id
_entity.type
_entity.pdbx_description
1 polymer ?
#
loop_
_entity_poly.entity_id
_entity_poly.type
_entity_poly.pdbx_seq_one_letter_code
_entity_poly.pdbx_strand_id
1 'polypeptide(L)'
;MTSLLKTRLIAVAMFAANFANTAAACGPELPEKYLSFFSTQFIGYAPLQESLRVRRFIQDADNLPEGLRDANNNIRNPYWANPRDRANLLEWKAYLETNNIDRILDFDNYHDALSYVVYQFDPVALGNIHDYVKGRQYDPLPESIRNTFKPLQLDEARYFLYSVDSIFVAISKQKEIVEYLQFAKACEVRAFDQSNDDGWGEREPFDPAAMRELIDEGKARYAACSSEWVKMRYAYQVVRLARYLREFDEVVALYDELVAPLQVESIVRTWALEHKTASLCFLGRAAEASPLVAQVFEDAPELRRTAYYCFDKDALANDTLAASPHDKAMLWTIAARRRGDRLSFEPLRRVYALAPQSALVESLLIRALLDYEEAEFSRHLEKPDDFALDTAYLAEFEQFVLDAATQKHARRPALWLLAAGYLRLMRAFADHGYAEAAKLLQQAEDAAENDAQVRHQARLLRHVVKLYQPGRINSTFTASFYPELQWLADQRETVIFQTVMTALGQKFLLQGDVPQAACCFYAANNNYWPSGTDLLEMRSMGNLVLDMYADAKDAERLLKFMNQPSFSAFDSFLLRYLPLTQDAALDVWGTHLLRQHEFTRAAAVFDRIAPSYWERDNRCDRNWEGGDFCVKQFETSFFDNAHHESERFIRTNKAEFIRQVLALEQQARHDRARAAEYYWQIANAFYNTSYWGYSGVLWNGSLVWSYKYEYGAAFNRYDDEGNLLKEHGVSYPFNTPALKQAMLKREQAFLQEYGTRAMALEYYQRALKAARNDPELAAETLAMSQDCVVDPTMTSISSHVLPQNTDYFRELHHRYGKTTFYQRLLDECPQFAEYVRSHS
;
A
#
# COMPACT_ATOMS: atom_id res chain seq x y z
N MET A 1 11.61 0.99 33.66
CA MET A 1 11.65 -0.31 32.96
C MET A 1 10.25 -0.89 32.99
N THR A 2 9.85 -1.56 31.91
CA THR A 2 8.55 -2.23 31.71
C THR A 2 7.31 -1.32 31.68
N SER A 3 7.05 -0.72 30.52
CA SER A 3 5.70 -0.26 30.10
C SER A 3 5.66 0.21 28.62
N LEU A 4 6.74 0.80 28.09
CA LEU A 4 6.93 1.23 26.68
C LEU A 4 7.13 0.07 25.69
N LEU A 5 6.32 -0.97 25.85
CA LEU A 5 6.30 -2.22 25.09
C LEU A 5 4.89 -2.55 24.58
N LYS A 6 3.95 -1.59 24.56
CA LYS A 6 2.53 -1.86 24.26
C LYS A 6 1.82 -0.92 23.26
N THR A 7 2.40 0.21 22.83
CA THR A 7 1.74 1.15 21.88
C THR A 7 2.51 1.34 20.58
N ARG A 8 3.69 0.72 20.47
CA ARG A 8 4.39 0.52 19.18
C ARG A 8 3.68 -0.44 18.21
N LEU A 9 2.51 -0.96 18.57
CA LEU A 9 1.71 -1.90 17.76
C LEU A 9 0.61 -1.24 16.89
N ILE A 10 0.35 0.07 16.99
CA ILE A 10 -0.84 0.66 16.33
C ILE A 10 -0.54 1.42 15.03
N ALA A 11 0.70 1.86 14.77
CA ALA A 11 1.03 2.54 13.50
C ALA A 11 1.38 1.59 12.34
N VAL A 12 1.71 0.33 12.63
CA VAL A 12 1.65 -0.76 11.63
C VAL A 12 0.20 -1.28 11.49
N ALA A 13 -0.65 -1.04 12.49
CA ALA A 13 -2.05 -1.43 12.45
C ALA A 13 -2.92 -0.53 11.56
N MET A 14 -2.54 0.68 11.14
CA MET A 14 -3.39 1.48 10.24
C MET A 14 -3.14 1.27 8.75
N PHE A 15 -2.01 0.65 8.37
CA PHE A 15 -1.87 0.05 7.04
C PHE A 15 -2.38 -1.42 7.03
N ALA A 16 -2.51 -2.06 8.20
CA ALA A 16 -3.12 -3.39 8.34
C ALA A 16 -4.63 -3.39 8.64
N ALA A 17 -5.23 -2.35 9.23
CA ALA A 17 -6.62 -2.37 9.71
C ALA A 17 -7.67 -2.17 8.61
N ASN A 18 -7.36 -1.48 7.52
CA ASN A 18 -8.25 -1.47 6.35
C ASN A 18 -8.15 -2.75 5.50
N PHE A 19 -7.22 -3.66 5.82
CA PHE A 19 -7.22 -5.04 5.33
C PHE A 19 -7.60 -6.07 6.42
N ALA A 20 -7.70 -5.69 7.71
CA ALA A 20 -7.96 -6.63 8.80
C ALA A 20 -9.42 -7.12 8.85
N ASN A 21 -10.39 -6.32 8.38
CA ASN A 21 -11.78 -6.78 8.27
C ASN A 21 -12.04 -7.69 7.05
N THR A 22 -11.07 -7.84 6.15
CA THR A 22 -11.06 -8.88 5.11
C THR A 22 -10.00 -9.96 5.36
N ALA A 23 -9.02 -9.73 6.23
CA ALA A 23 -8.00 -10.71 6.63
C ALA A 23 -8.45 -11.66 7.76
N ALA A 24 -9.60 -11.42 8.40
CA ALA A 24 -10.22 -12.41 9.28
C ALA A 24 -10.80 -13.62 8.51
N ALA A 25 -10.84 -13.57 7.17
CA ALA A 25 -11.33 -14.65 6.31
C ALA A 25 -10.24 -15.28 5.41
N CYS A 26 -9.00 -14.80 5.45
CA CYS A 26 -7.88 -15.31 4.63
C CYS A 26 -6.64 -15.53 5.52
N GLY A 27 -6.11 -16.77 5.52
CA GLY A 27 -5.04 -17.26 6.39
C GLY A 27 -3.66 -16.56 6.28
N PRO A 28 -2.58 -17.16 6.82
CA PRO A 28 -1.28 -16.51 7.11
C PRO A 28 -0.42 -16.15 5.88
N GLU A 29 -1.01 -15.98 4.70
CA GLU A 29 -0.36 -15.56 3.47
C GLU A 29 -0.61 -14.06 3.23
N LEU A 30 0.27 -13.21 3.77
CA LEU A 30 0.47 -11.89 3.19
C LEU A 30 1.30 -12.08 1.90
N PRO A 31 0.78 -11.72 0.71
CA PRO A 31 1.58 -11.78 -0.50
C PRO A 31 2.81 -10.90 -0.33
N GLU A 32 3.98 -11.49 -0.54
CA GLU A 32 5.33 -10.91 -0.45
C GLU A 32 5.55 -9.73 -1.45
N LYS A 33 4.49 -9.23 -2.10
CA LYS A 33 4.48 -8.32 -3.25
C LYS A 33 4.53 -6.82 -2.92
N TYR A 34 4.47 -6.43 -1.66
CA TYR A 34 4.35 -5.01 -1.30
C TYR A 34 5.14 -4.73 -0.04
N LEU A 35 6.38 -4.28 -0.17
CA LEU A 35 7.12 -3.45 0.79
C LEU A 35 8.59 -3.40 0.37
N SER A 36 8.90 -2.52 -0.58
CA SER A 36 10.26 -2.04 -0.77
C SER A 36 10.32 -0.93 -1.83
N PHE A 37 11.11 0.11 -1.55
CA PHE A 37 11.23 1.33 -2.34
C PHE A 37 12.33 1.23 -3.41
N PHE A 38 13.30 0.33 -3.23
CA PHE A 38 14.38 0.07 -4.19
C PHE A 38 14.41 -1.36 -4.71
N SER A 39 13.74 -2.29 -4.03
CA SER A 39 13.95 -3.73 -4.19
C SER A 39 12.77 -4.62 -4.58
N THR A 40 11.55 -4.08 -4.69
CA THR A 40 10.45 -4.70 -5.46
C THR A 40 10.85 -4.89 -6.93
N GLN A 41 11.93 -4.22 -7.36
CA GLN A 41 12.60 -4.39 -8.65
C GLN A 41 14.04 -4.94 -8.58
N PHE A 42 14.62 -5.22 -7.40
CA PHE A 42 16.09 -5.45 -7.26
C PHE A 42 16.65 -6.63 -8.04
N ILE A 43 15.85 -7.65 -8.22
CA ILE A 43 16.02 -8.72 -9.19
C ILE A 43 14.60 -9.05 -9.53
N GLY A 44 14.28 -9.16 -10.82
CA GLY A 44 12.91 -9.29 -11.23
C GLY A 44 12.18 -10.29 -10.34
N TYR A 45 11.10 -9.79 -9.72
CA TYR A 45 10.04 -10.66 -9.24
C TYR A 45 9.56 -11.58 -10.38
N ALA A 46 9.87 -11.23 -11.64
CA ALA A 46 9.76 -12.09 -12.82
C ALA A 46 10.63 -13.37 -12.76
N PRO A 47 11.98 -13.44 -12.69
CA PRO A 47 12.66 -14.73 -12.76
C PRO A 47 12.71 -15.57 -11.49
N LEU A 48 12.32 -15.03 -10.33
CA LEU A 48 11.91 -15.91 -9.23
C LEU A 48 10.57 -16.59 -9.54
N GLN A 49 9.70 -15.99 -10.36
CA GLN A 49 8.61 -16.70 -11.02
C GLN A 49 9.08 -17.59 -12.21
N GLU A 50 10.14 -17.21 -12.93
CA GLU A 50 10.67 -18.03 -14.04
C GLU A 50 11.53 -19.21 -13.58
N SER A 51 11.97 -19.24 -12.30
CA SER A 51 12.66 -20.35 -11.66
C SER A 51 11.69 -21.48 -11.32
N LEU A 52 11.39 -22.28 -12.34
CA LEU A 52 10.96 -23.69 -12.33
C LEU A 52 9.58 -24.11 -11.79
N ARG A 53 8.71 -23.25 -11.24
CA ARG A 53 7.29 -23.64 -11.02
C ARG A 53 6.21 -22.57 -11.27
N VAL A 54 6.53 -21.28 -11.34
CA VAL A 54 5.49 -20.23 -11.50
C VAL A 54 5.19 -19.85 -12.96
N ARG A 55 6.10 -20.04 -13.92
CA ARG A 55 5.74 -19.99 -15.37
C ARG A 55 4.58 -20.97 -15.69
N ARG A 56 4.55 -22.15 -15.05
CA ARG A 56 3.47 -23.15 -15.15
C ARG A 56 2.24 -22.84 -14.30
N PHE A 57 2.24 -21.73 -13.57
CA PHE A 57 1.10 -21.24 -12.80
C PHE A 57 0.44 -20.05 -13.50
N ILE A 58 1.23 -19.16 -14.11
CA ILE A 58 0.74 -17.96 -14.82
C ILE A 58 0.45 -18.25 -16.31
N GLN A 59 1.30 -19.01 -17.01
CA GLN A 59 1.03 -19.34 -18.42
C GLN A 59 -0.18 -20.28 -18.59
N ASP A 60 -0.55 -21.04 -17.55
CA ASP A 60 -1.74 -21.88 -17.56
C ASP A 60 -3.00 -21.08 -17.14
N ALA A 61 -2.87 -20.07 -16.26
CA ALA A 61 -3.99 -19.22 -15.82
C ALA A 61 -4.45 -18.22 -16.88
N ASP A 62 -3.54 -17.71 -17.73
CA ASP A 62 -3.87 -16.83 -18.86
C ASP A 62 -4.39 -17.61 -20.08
N ASN A 63 -4.25 -18.95 -20.10
CA ASN A 63 -4.79 -19.84 -21.14
C ASN A 63 -6.03 -20.64 -20.68
N LEU A 64 -6.61 -20.33 -19.51
CA LEU A 64 -7.88 -20.92 -19.10
C LEU A 64 -9.02 -20.40 -20.02
N PRO A 65 -9.91 -21.27 -20.53
CA PRO A 65 -11.06 -20.85 -21.32
C PRO A 65 -11.89 -19.78 -20.60
N GLU A 66 -12.47 -18.83 -21.36
CA GLU A 66 -13.26 -17.69 -20.83
C GLU A 66 -14.39 -18.08 -19.86
N GLY A 67 -14.84 -19.35 -19.86
CA GLY A 67 -15.89 -19.87 -18.97
C GLY A 67 -15.52 -20.03 -17.49
N LEU A 68 -14.24 -19.91 -17.11
CA LEU A 68 -13.79 -20.06 -15.71
C LEU A 68 -13.68 -18.73 -14.93
N ARG A 69 -14.07 -17.61 -15.54
CA ARG A 69 -14.11 -16.29 -14.90
C ARG A 69 -15.54 -15.94 -14.50
N ASP A 70 -15.72 -15.31 -13.34
CA ASP A 70 -17.03 -14.78 -12.94
C ASP A 70 -17.38 -13.50 -13.71
N ALA A 71 -18.60 -12.99 -13.52
CA ALA A 71 -19.09 -11.78 -14.19
C ALA A 71 -18.29 -10.51 -13.88
N ASN A 72 -17.41 -10.55 -12.87
CA ASN A 72 -16.52 -9.46 -12.47
C ASN A 72 -15.06 -9.73 -12.91
N ASN A 73 -14.84 -10.71 -13.79
CA ASN A 73 -13.53 -11.11 -14.33
C ASN A 73 -12.57 -11.70 -13.27
N ASN A 74 -13.08 -12.14 -12.11
CA ASN A 74 -12.28 -12.89 -11.16
C ASN A 74 -12.19 -14.35 -11.59
N ILE A 75 -11.02 -14.95 -11.43
CA ILE A 75 -10.85 -16.40 -11.62
C ILE A 75 -11.71 -17.10 -10.56
N ARG A 76 -12.68 -17.93 -10.98
CA ARG A 76 -13.43 -18.78 -10.04
C ARG A 76 -12.41 -19.62 -9.29
N ASN A 77 -12.33 -19.48 -7.96
CA ASN A 77 -11.35 -20.22 -7.17
C ASN A 77 -11.61 -21.72 -7.32
N PRO A 78 -10.75 -22.46 -8.03
CA PRO A 78 -10.94 -23.88 -8.19
C PRO A 78 -10.54 -24.58 -6.89
N TYR A 79 -10.99 -25.81 -6.66
CA TYR A 79 -10.58 -26.64 -5.52
C TYR A 79 -9.06 -26.95 -5.47
N TRP A 80 -8.23 -26.35 -6.34
CA TRP A 80 -6.77 -26.49 -6.42
C TRP A 80 -5.98 -25.34 -5.75
N ALA A 81 -6.60 -24.53 -4.90
CA ALA A 81 -5.92 -23.40 -4.25
C ALA A 81 -4.70 -23.85 -3.41
N ASN A 82 -4.64 -25.11 -2.95
CA ASN A 82 -3.49 -25.66 -2.23
C ASN A 82 -2.45 -26.30 -3.19
N PRO A 83 -1.19 -25.83 -3.21
CA PRO A 83 -0.11 -26.41 -4.00
C PRO A 83 0.10 -27.92 -3.80
N ARG A 84 -0.19 -28.43 -2.61
CA ARG A 84 -0.08 -29.85 -2.25
C ARG A 84 -1.06 -30.72 -3.05
N ASP A 85 -2.31 -30.29 -3.14
CA ASP A 85 -3.37 -31.06 -3.80
C ASP A 85 -3.16 -31.09 -5.31
N ARG A 86 -2.74 -29.95 -5.90
CA ARG A 86 -2.36 -29.86 -7.31
C ARG A 86 -1.24 -30.83 -7.67
N ALA A 87 -0.19 -30.89 -6.85
CA ALA A 87 0.97 -31.72 -7.14
C ALA A 87 0.63 -33.22 -7.10
N ASN A 88 -0.24 -33.65 -6.18
CA ASN A 88 -0.78 -35.01 -6.16
C ASN A 88 -1.69 -35.30 -7.37
N LEU A 89 -2.55 -34.37 -7.78
CA LEU A 89 -3.39 -34.54 -8.97
C LEU A 89 -2.58 -34.67 -10.27
N LEU A 90 -1.46 -33.95 -10.39
CA LEU A 90 -0.54 -34.09 -11.51
C LEU A 90 0.11 -35.49 -11.56
N GLU A 91 0.44 -36.06 -10.41
CA GLU A 91 0.94 -37.43 -10.32
C GLU A 91 -0.14 -38.47 -10.66
N TRP A 92 -1.37 -38.29 -10.16
CA TRP A 92 -2.52 -39.12 -10.53
C TRP A 92 -2.74 -39.12 -12.04
N LYS A 93 -2.69 -37.94 -12.67
CA LYS A 93 -2.78 -37.79 -14.12
C LYS A 93 -1.71 -38.63 -14.83
N ALA A 94 -0.44 -38.43 -14.49
CA ALA A 94 0.67 -39.14 -15.12
C ALA A 94 0.58 -40.67 -14.95
N TYR A 95 0.11 -41.12 -13.78
CA TYR A 95 -0.13 -42.54 -13.52
C TYR A 95 -1.25 -43.12 -14.39
N LEU A 96 -2.38 -42.41 -14.51
CA LEU A 96 -3.48 -42.83 -15.38
C LEU A 96 -3.04 -42.87 -16.85
N GLU A 97 -2.27 -41.88 -17.29
CA GLU A 97 -1.71 -41.81 -18.66
C GLU A 97 -0.84 -43.02 -18.98
N THR A 98 0.12 -43.32 -18.12
CA THR A 98 1.05 -44.44 -18.30
C THR A 98 0.34 -45.79 -18.36
N ASN A 99 -0.86 -45.91 -17.77
CA ASN A 99 -1.65 -47.13 -17.76
C ASN A 99 -2.69 -47.21 -18.91
N ASN A 100 -2.53 -46.41 -19.98
CA ASN A 100 -3.40 -46.37 -21.16
C ASN A 100 -4.88 -46.06 -20.82
N ILE A 101 -5.12 -45.27 -19.78
CA ILE A 101 -6.44 -44.78 -19.42
C ILE A 101 -6.83 -43.52 -20.27
N ASP A 102 -5.94 -43.12 -21.19
CA ASP A 102 -5.99 -41.86 -21.96
C ASP A 102 -7.02 -41.71 -23.06
N ARG A 103 -7.63 -42.80 -23.55
CA ARG A 103 -8.55 -42.70 -24.70
C ARG A 103 -9.84 -41.90 -24.44
N ILE A 104 -10.00 -41.30 -23.26
CA ILE A 104 -11.23 -40.63 -22.81
C ILE A 104 -10.99 -39.19 -22.29
N LEU A 105 -9.78 -38.63 -22.42
CA LEU A 105 -9.31 -37.52 -21.56
C LEU A 105 -8.96 -36.17 -22.24
N ASP A 106 -9.38 -35.92 -23.49
CA ASP A 106 -9.16 -34.62 -24.19
C ASP A 106 -10.24 -33.57 -23.86
N PHE A 107 -10.32 -33.09 -22.61
CA PHE A 107 -11.21 -31.99 -22.22
C PHE A 107 -10.53 -30.95 -21.34
N ASP A 108 -10.85 -29.67 -21.57
CA ASP A 108 -10.26 -28.51 -20.87
C ASP A 108 -10.49 -28.52 -19.33
N ASN A 109 -11.47 -29.27 -18.83
CA ASN A 109 -11.85 -29.33 -17.41
C ASN A 109 -11.31 -30.55 -16.64
N TYR A 110 -10.32 -31.26 -17.19
CA TYR A 110 -9.80 -32.52 -16.64
C TYR A 110 -9.35 -32.43 -15.17
N HIS A 111 -8.69 -31.34 -14.78
CA HIS A 111 -8.15 -31.18 -13.43
C HIS A 111 -9.23 -31.07 -12.35
N ASP A 112 -10.38 -30.46 -12.65
CA ASP A 112 -11.52 -30.39 -11.71
C ASP A 112 -12.18 -31.76 -11.58
N ALA A 113 -12.37 -32.45 -12.71
CA ALA A 113 -13.01 -33.76 -12.74
C ALA A 113 -12.17 -34.82 -12.02
N LEU A 114 -10.85 -34.82 -12.22
CA LEU A 114 -9.93 -35.70 -11.51
C LEU A 114 -9.89 -35.38 -10.01
N SER A 115 -9.90 -34.09 -9.64
CA SER A 115 -9.98 -33.66 -8.24
C SER A 115 -11.23 -34.20 -7.55
N TYR A 116 -12.38 -34.08 -8.22
CA TYR A 116 -13.64 -34.60 -7.74
C TYR A 116 -13.58 -36.12 -7.52
N VAL A 117 -13.06 -36.88 -8.49
CA VAL A 117 -12.97 -38.34 -8.35
C VAL A 117 -11.96 -38.77 -7.28
N VAL A 118 -10.85 -38.05 -7.08
CA VAL A 118 -9.80 -38.43 -6.12
C VAL A 118 -10.15 -38.03 -4.68
N TYR A 119 -10.70 -36.83 -4.47
CA TYR A 119 -10.95 -36.29 -3.13
C TYR A 119 -12.41 -36.40 -2.68
N GLN A 120 -13.37 -36.41 -3.61
CA GLN A 120 -14.80 -36.54 -3.33
C GLN A 120 -15.35 -37.91 -3.74
N PHE A 121 -14.49 -38.92 -3.78
CA PHE A 121 -14.85 -40.28 -4.16
C PHE A 121 -16.02 -40.81 -3.32
N ASP A 122 -17.19 -40.97 -3.95
CA ASP A 122 -18.33 -41.68 -3.41
C ASP A 122 -18.87 -42.62 -4.50
N PRO A 123 -18.72 -43.95 -4.33
CA PRO A 123 -19.23 -44.93 -5.29
C PRO A 123 -20.72 -44.81 -5.60
N VAL A 124 -21.54 -44.36 -4.62
CA VAL A 124 -22.99 -44.22 -4.76
C VAL A 124 -23.31 -42.96 -5.56
N ALA A 125 -22.76 -41.81 -5.20
CA ALA A 125 -22.94 -40.58 -5.95
C ALA A 125 -22.41 -40.66 -7.39
N LEU A 126 -21.29 -41.36 -7.61
CA LEU A 126 -20.71 -41.59 -8.94
C LEU A 126 -21.55 -42.55 -9.79
N GLY A 127 -22.14 -43.60 -9.20
CA GLY A 127 -23.11 -44.46 -9.88
C GLY A 127 -24.33 -43.69 -10.38
N ASN A 128 -24.83 -42.75 -9.58
CA ASN A 128 -25.93 -41.86 -9.97
C ASN A 128 -25.54 -40.90 -11.12
N ILE A 129 -24.31 -40.38 -11.12
CA ILE A 129 -23.78 -39.55 -12.22
C ILE A 129 -23.69 -40.37 -13.53
N HIS A 130 -23.21 -41.61 -13.48
CA HIS A 130 -23.10 -42.49 -14.64
C HIS A 130 -24.44 -42.73 -15.34
N ASP A 131 -25.48 -43.03 -14.55
CA ASP A 131 -26.82 -43.27 -15.07
C ASP A 131 -27.45 -41.97 -15.63
N TYR A 132 -27.20 -40.81 -15.00
CA TYR A 132 -27.61 -39.50 -15.49
C TYR A 132 -26.98 -39.15 -16.85
N VAL A 133 -25.67 -39.35 -17.00
CA VAL A 133 -24.93 -39.11 -18.25
C VAL A 133 -25.45 -40.00 -19.39
N LYS A 134 -25.89 -41.22 -19.10
CA LYS A 134 -26.47 -42.17 -20.08
C LYS A 134 -27.95 -41.94 -20.39
N GLY A 135 -28.55 -40.86 -19.88
CA GLY A 135 -29.96 -40.53 -20.13
C GLY A 135 -30.94 -41.53 -19.52
N ARG A 136 -30.53 -42.28 -18.50
CA ARG A 136 -31.43 -43.15 -17.75
C ARG A 136 -32.24 -42.30 -16.77
N GLN A 137 -33.53 -42.62 -16.62
CA GLN A 137 -34.45 -41.85 -15.78
C GLN A 137 -34.14 -42.12 -14.30
N TYR A 138 -33.52 -41.17 -13.58
CA TYR A 138 -33.45 -41.19 -12.11
C TYR A 138 -33.33 -39.79 -11.49
N ASP A 139 -33.55 -39.73 -10.18
CA ASP A 139 -33.63 -38.58 -9.27
C ASP A 139 -32.62 -37.45 -9.52
N PRO A 140 -32.96 -36.20 -9.15
CA PRO A 140 -32.04 -35.08 -9.31
C PRO A 140 -30.75 -35.33 -8.51
N LEU A 141 -29.60 -35.03 -9.15
CA LEU A 141 -28.25 -35.15 -8.58
C LEU A 141 -28.23 -34.78 -7.07
N PRO A 142 -27.47 -35.47 -6.21
CA PRO A 142 -27.31 -35.11 -4.80
C PRO A 142 -27.14 -33.59 -4.59
N GLU A 143 -27.72 -33.03 -3.54
CA GLU A 143 -27.76 -31.58 -3.33
C GLU A 143 -26.36 -30.95 -3.26
N SER A 144 -25.38 -31.68 -2.71
CA SER A 144 -23.95 -31.33 -2.72
C SER A 144 -23.40 -31.13 -4.14
N ILE A 145 -23.79 -32.01 -5.06
CA ILE A 145 -23.40 -31.96 -6.47
C ILE A 145 -24.10 -30.78 -7.14
N ARG A 146 -25.43 -30.63 -6.99
CA ARG A 146 -26.18 -29.50 -7.56
C ARG A 146 -25.68 -28.13 -7.11
N ASN A 147 -25.32 -27.98 -5.83
CA ASN A 147 -24.82 -26.71 -5.30
C ASN A 147 -23.43 -26.37 -5.85
N THR A 148 -22.63 -27.36 -6.22
CA THR A 148 -21.35 -27.16 -6.91
C THR A 148 -21.52 -26.64 -8.35
N PHE A 149 -22.63 -26.97 -9.03
CA PHE A 149 -22.91 -26.58 -10.42
C PHE A 149 -23.82 -25.35 -10.59
N LYS A 150 -24.41 -24.83 -9.51
CA LYS A 150 -25.28 -23.63 -9.55
C LYS A 150 -24.74 -22.44 -10.36
N PRO A 151 -23.41 -22.19 -10.47
CA PRO A 151 -22.88 -21.12 -11.30
C PRO A 151 -22.44 -21.51 -12.72
N LEU A 152 -22.43 -22.78 -13.14
CA LEU A 152 -21.96 -23.23 -14.47
C LEU A 152 -23.10 -23.26 -15.51
N GLN A 153 -22.82 -22.95 -16.79
CA GLN A 153 -23.82 -23.13 -17.85
C GLN A 153 -24.11 -24.63 -18.05
N LEU A 154 -25.34 -24.98 -18.44
CA LEU A 154 -25.82 -26.37 -18.57
C LEU A 154 -24.93 -27.26 -19.47
N ASP A 155 -24.29 -26.68 -20.49
CA ASP A 155 -23.41 -27.42 -21.40
C ASP A 155 -22.02 -27.67 -20.79
N GLU A 156 -21.44 -26.69 -20.07
CA GLU A 156 -20.17 -26.86 -19.33
C GLU A 156 -20.30 -27.89 -18.20
N ALA A 157 -21.42 -27.86 -17.48
CA ALA A 157 -21.72 -28.86 -16.45
C ALA A 157 -21.82 -30.26 -17.06
N ARG A 158 -22.36 -30.38 -18.28
CA ARG A 158 -22.45 -31.66 -18.98
C ARG A 158 -21.08 -32.18 -19.39
N TYR A 159 -20.20 -31.33 -19.95
CA TYR A 159 -18.82 -31.71 -20.28
C TYR A 159 -18.04 -32.15 -19.04
N PHE A 160 -18.15 -31.40 -17.94
CA PHE A 160 -17.54 -31.79 -16.66
C PHE A 160 -18.02 -33.17 -16.18
N LEU A 161 -19.34 -33.42 -16.19
CA LEU A 161 -19.91 -34.70 -15.77
C LEU A 161 -19.48 -35.86 -16.69
N TYR A 162 -19.35 -35.63 -18.00
CA TYR A 162 -18.77 -36.61 -18.92
C TYR A 162 -17.31 -36.93 -18.57
N SER A 163 -16.51 -35.92 -18.22
CA SER A 163 -15.12 -36.13 -17.78
C SER A 163 -15.05 -36.93 -16.46
N VAL A 164 -15.90 -36.60 -15.48
CA VAL A 164 -16.00 -37.36 -14.22
C VAL A 164 -16.39 -38.82 -14.47
N ASP A 165 -17.42 -39.06 -15.28
CA ASP A 165 -17.88 -40.41 -15.61
C ASP A 165 -16.77 -41.23 -16.31
N SER A 166 -16.08 -40.59 -17.25
CA SER A 166 -14.98 -41.19 -17.99
C SER A 166 -13.81 -41.60 -17.10
N ILE A 167 -13.39 -40.71 -16.20
CA ILE A 167 -12.32 -40.96 -15.23
C ILE A 167 -12.75 -42.07 -14.27
N PHE A 168 -13.97 -42.02 -13.75
CA PHE A 168 -14.50 -43.03 -12.85
C PHE A 168 -14.58 -44.41 -13.51
N VAL A 169 -15.14 -44.52 -14.72
CA VAL A 169 -15.22 -45.77 -15.46
C VAL A 169 -13.82 -46.36 -15.67
N ALA A 170 -12.83 -45.52 -15.98
CA ALA A 170 -11.48 -46.01 -16.14
C ALA A 170 -10.84 -46.49 -14.83
N ILE A 171 -10.99 -45.73 -13.74
CA ILE A 171 -10.52 -46.11 -12.40
C ILE A 171 -11.24 -47.37 -11.89
N SER A 172 -12.54 -47.52 -12.16
CA SER A 172 -13.35 -48.66 -11.71
C SER A 172 -12.86 -50.01 -12.25
N LYS A 173 -12.15 -50.00 -13.38
CA LYS A 173 -11.53 -51.20 -13.97
C LYS A 173 -10.25 -51.61 -13.22
N GLN A 174 -9.69 -50.71 -12.41
CA GLN A 174 -8.48 -50.92 -11.63
C GLN A 174 -8.85 -51.20 -10.17
N LYS A 175 -9.05 -52.47 -9.86
CA LYS A 175 -9.48 -52.93 -8.52
C LYS A 175 -8.64 -52.33 -7.38
N GLU A 176 -7.32 -52.36 -7.51
CA GLU A 176 -6.41 -51.86 -6.46
C GLU A 176 -6.56 -50.35 -6.21
N ILE A 177 -6.89 -49.56 -7.23
CA ILE A 177 -7.12 -48.11 -7.11
C ILE A 177 -8.43 -47.84 -6.40
N VAL A 178 -9.50 -48.55 -6.78
CA VAL A 178 -10.82 -48.40 -6.13
C VAL A 178 -10.72 -48.74 -4.64
N GLU A 179 -10.08 -49.86 -4.32
CA GLU A 179 -9.86 -50.29 -2.93
C GLU A 179 -9.04 -49.26 -2.15
N TYR A 180 -8.03 -48.65 -2.78
CA TYR A 180 -7.26 -47.59 -2.15
C TYR A 180 -8.08 -46.31 -1.92
N LEU A 181 -8.86 -45.85 -2.89
CA LEU A 181 -9.69 -44.64 -2.74
C LEU A 181 -10.74 -44.81 -1.63
N GLN A 182 -11.35 -45.99 -1.52
CA GLN A 182 -12.24 -46.33 -0.41
C GLN A 182 -11.52 -46.26 0.94
N PHE A 183 -10.33 -46.85 1.03
CA PHE A 183 -9.51 -46.81 2.24
C PHE A 183 -9.08 -45.38 2.60
N ALA A 184 -8.59 -44.61 1.62
CA ALA A 184 -8.19 -43.22 1.81
C ALA A 184 -9.35 -42.36 2.34
N LYS A 185 -10.58 -42.61 1.87
CA LYS A 185 -11.78 -41.91 2.36
C LYS A 185 -12.10 -42.28 3.81
N ALA A 186 -11.93 -43.55 4.19
CA ALA A 186 -12.09 -43.98 5.57
C ALA A 186 -11.05 -43.32 6.51
N CYS A 187 -9.82 -43.14 6.03
CA CYS A 187 -8.75 -42.44 6.76
C CYS A 187 -9.02 -40.93 6.89
N GLU A 188 -9.58 -40.28 5.86
CA GLU A 188 -9.84 -38.84 5.82
C GLU A 188 -10.74 -38.37 6.98
N VAL A 189 -11.82 -39.12 7.25
CA VAL A 189 -12.78 -38.82 8.34
C VAL A 189 -12.09 -38.77 9.71
N ARG A 190 -10.97 -39.47 9.87
CA ARG A 190 -10.25 -39.59 11.13
C ARG A 190 -9.03 -38.67 11.20
N ALA A 191 -8.38 -38.37 10.08
CA ALA A 191 -7.12 -37.62 10.01
C ALA A 191 -7.27 -36.10 9.79
N PHE A 192 -8.16 -35.44 10.53
CA PHE A 192 -8.40 -33.99 10.47
C PHE A 192 -7.65 -33.23 11.58
N ASP A 193 -7.00 -32.12 11.23
CA ASP A 193 -6.37 -31.21 12.20
C ASP A 193 -7.45 -30.33 12.84
N GLN A 194 -7.65 -30.48 14.15
CA GLN A 194 -8.68 -29.80 14.94
C GLN A 194 -8.46 -28.29 15.08
N SER A 195 -7.38 -27.73 14.52
CA SER A 195 -6.98 -26.33 14.72
C SER A 195 -7.38 -25.33 13.63
N ASN A 196 -7.99 -25.78 12.53
CA ASN A 196 -8.20 -24.95 11.33
C ASN A 196 -9.67 -24.75 10.91
N ASP A 197 -10.63 -24.97 11.81
CA ASP A 197 -12.06 -24.89 11.50
C ASP A 197 -12.71 -23.66 12.15
N ASP A 198 -13.60 -23.00 11.41
CA ASP A 198 -14.23 -21.70 11.73
C ASP A 198 -15.25 -21.75 12.89
N GLY A 199 -15.41 -22.93 13.53
CA GLY A 199 -16.10 -23.14 14.79
C GLY A 199 -17.58 -23.52 14.66
N TRP A 200 -18.10 -23.74 13.45
CA TRP A 200 -19.55 -23.90 13.22
C TRP A 200 -20.03 -25.27 12.72
N GLY A 201 -19.14 -26.27 12.55
CA GLY A 201 -19.50 -27.65 12.16
C GLY A 201 -19.72 -28.64 13.32
N GLU A 202 -20.57 -29.66 13.11
CA GLU A 202 -20.67 -30.83 14.00
C GLU A 202 -19.38 -31.65 13.93
N ARG A 203 -18.80 -31.93 15.11
CA ARG A 203 -17.47 -32.56 15.24
C ARG A 203 -17.59 -34.08 15.29
N GLU A 204 -16.86 -34.77 14.42
CA GLU A 204 -16.57 -36.19 14.64
C GLU A 204 -15.52 -36.34 15.78
N PRO A 205 -15.78 -37.18 16.80
CA PRO A 205 -14.87 -37.32 17.93
C PRO A 205 -13.56 -38.02 17.53
N PHE A 206 -12.45 -37.58 18.12
CA PHE A 206 -11.16 -38.26 18.02
C PHE A 206 -11.27 -39.68 18.57
N ASP A 207 -10.98 -40.68 17.74
CA ASP A 207 -11.18 -42.09 18.05
C ASP A 207 -9.91 -42.89 17.73
N PRO A 208 -9.06 -43.10 18.75
CA PRO A 208 -7.81 -43.85 18.59
C PRO A 208 -7.98 -45.30 18.17
N ALA A 209 -9.08 -45.94 18.60
CA ALA A 209 -9.33 -47.35 18.32
C ALA A 209 -9.63 -47.56 16.84
N ALA A 210 -10.51 -46.73 16.26
CA ALA A 210 -10.79 -46.78 14.84
C ALA A 210 -9.55 -46.45 13.97
N MET A 211 -8.70 -45.51 14.40
CA MET A 211 -7.43 -45.25 13.70
C MET A 211 -6.49 -46.45 13.75
N ARG A 212 -6.45 -47.21 14.86
CA ARG A 212 -5.66 -48.45 14.94
C ARG A 212 -6.18 -49.52 14.00
N GLU A 213 -7.49 -49.72 13.98
CA GLU A 213 -8.11 -50.67 13.05
C GLU A 213 -7.78 -50.34 11.60
N LEU A 214 -7.81 -49.05 11.24
CA LEU A 214 -7.40 -48.58 9.91
C LEU A 214 -5.89 -48.77 9.63
N ILE A 215 -5.02 -48.65 10.65
CA ILE A 215 -3.60 -48.97 10.50
C ILE A 215 -3.42 -50.46 10.19
N ASP A 216 -4.06 -51.35 10.96
CA ASP A 216 -3.97 -52.81 10.75
C ASP A 216 -4.55 -53.22 9.39
N GLU A 217 -5.71 -52.65 9.03
CA GLU A 217 -6.32 -52.84 7.71
C GLU A 217 -5.42 -52.33 6.59
N GLY A 218 -4.84 -51.14 6.75
CA GLY A 218 -3.92 -50.55 5.78
C GLY A 218 -2.68 -51.41 5.54
N LYS A 219 -2.10 -52.00 6.61
CA LYS A 219 -0.98 -52.96 6.50
C LYS A 219 -1.40 -54.24 5.77
N ALA A 220 -2.58 -54.77 6.05
CA ALA A 220 -3.10 -55.95 5.35
C ALA A 220 -3.33 -55.68 3.85
N ARG A 221 -3.95 -54.53 3.51
CA ARG A 221 -4.18 -54.10 2.12
C ARG A 221 -2.86 -53.82 1.39
N TYR A 222 -1.88 -53.20 2.06
CA TYR A 222 -0.54 -53.02 1.52
C TYR A 222 0.11 -54.35 1.13
N ALA A 223 0.04 -55.37 2.01
CA ALA A 223 0.62 -56.69 1.76
C ALA A 223 -0.08 -57.43 0.61
N ALA A 224 -1.40 -57.25 0.46
CA ALA A 224 -2.20 -57.87 -0.58
C ALA A 224 -2.12 -57.17 -1.95
N CYS A 225 -1.68 -55.91 -1.98
CA CYS A 225 -1.55 -55.11 -3.20
C CYS A 225 -0.34 -55.55 -4.04
N SER A 226 -0.44 -55.49 -5.37
CA SER A 226 0.67 -55.79 -6.29
C SER A 226 1.36 -54.52 -6.79
N SER A 227 0.63 -53.44 -7.04
CA SER A 227 1.20 -52.18 -7.53
C SER A 227 2.03 -51.46 -6.47
N GLU A 228 3.33 -51.27 -6.72
CA GLU A 228 4.20 -50.49 -5.83
C GLU A 228 3.74 -49.04 -5.65
N TRP A 229 3.14 -48.45 -6.70
CA TRP A 229 2.59 -47.10 -6.65
C TRP A 229 1.39 -46.99 -5.71
N VAL A 230 0.49 -47.98 -5.73
CA VAL A 230 -0.66 -48.03 -4.79
C VAL A 230 -0.18 -48.37 -3.37
N LYS A 231 0.80 -49.28 -3.23
CA LYS A 231 1.46 -49.57 -1.94
C LYS A 231 2.04 -48.32 -1.27
N MET A 232 2.71 -47.45 -2.03
CA MET A 232 3.25 -46.18 -1.51
C MET A 232 2.16 -45.34 -0.83
N ARG A 233 0.97 -45.30 -1.42
CA ARG A 233 -0.15 -44.53 -0.89
C ARG A 233 -0.79 -45.17 0.34
N TYR A 234 -0.93 -46.51 0.37
CA TYR A 234 -1.34 -47.22 1.58
C TYR A 234 -0.35 -46.97 2.74
N ALA A 235 0.94 -47.11 2.46
CA ALA A 235 2.01 -46.89 3.44
C ALA A 235 1.98 -45.45 3.98
N TYR A 236 1.78 -44.44 3.13
CA TYR A 236 1.62 -43.06 3.57
C TYR A 236 0.41 -42.85 4.49
N GLN A 237 -0.75 -43.41 4.18
CA GLN A 237 -1.93 -43.26 5.03
C GLN A 237 -1.71 -43.91 6.40
N VAL A 238 -1.08 -45.08 6.45
CA VAL A 238 -0.72 -45.77 7.70
C VAL A 238 0.27 -44.93 8.53
N VAL A 239 1.33 -44.42 7.91
CA VAL A 239 2.32 -43.51 8.53
C VAL A 239 1.64 -42.24 9.06
N ARG A 240 0.72 -41.65 8.29
CA ARG A 240 -0.06 -40.48 8.70
C ARG A 240 -0.95 -40.78 9.89
N LEU A 241 -1.71 -41.88 9.90
CA LEU A 241 -2.58 -42.23 11.02
C LEU A 241 -1.79 -42.42 12.32
N ALA A 242 -0.67 -43.14 12.29
CA ALA A 242 0.21 -43.31 13.45
C ALA A 242 0.74 -41.96 13.97
N ARG A 243 1.01 -41.01 13.06
CA ARG A 243 1.42 -39.65 13.40
C ARG A 243 0.31 -38.87 14.12
N TYR A 244 -0.94 -38.99 13.69
CA TYR A 244 -2.10 -38.38 14.36
C TYR A 244 -2.37 -39.01 15.75
N LEU A 245 -2.10 -40.31 15.91
CA LEU A 245 -2.09 -40.99 17.21
C LEU A 245 -0.94 -40.56 18.13
N ARG A 246 0.01 -39.77 17.61
CA ARG A 246 1.23 -39.30 18.30
C ARG A 246 2.21 -40.42 18.68
N GLU A 247 2.19 -41.51 17.93
CA GLU A 247 3.06 -42.68 18.18
C GLU A 247 4.33 -42.56 17.36
N PHE A 248 5.18 -41.62 17.77
CA PHE A 248 6.29 -41.15 16.95
C PHE A 248 7.34 -42.24 16.65
N ASP A 249 7.60 -43.16 17.58
CA ASP A 249 8.50 -44.29 17.33
C ASP A 249 7.91 -45.27 16.30
N GLU A 250 6.59 -45.50 16.34
CA GLU A 250 5.90 -46.36 15.38
C GLU A 250 5.87 -45.73 13.99
N VAL A 251 5.69 -44.40 13.88
CA VAL A 251 5.79 -43.67 12.59
C VAL A 251 7.14 -43.92 11.91
N VAL A 252 8.24 -43.86 12.67
CA VAL A 252 9.59 -44.11 12.14
C VAL A 252 9.71 -45.56 11.66
N ALA A 253 9.27 -46.53 12.47
CA ALA A 253 9.30 -47.95 12.11
C ALA A 253 8.46 -48.26 10.88
N LEU A 254 7.22 -47.75 10.81
CA LEU A 254 6.30 -47.96 9.69
C LEU A 254 6.84 -47.35 8.39
N TYR A 255 7.50 -46.19 8.45
CA TYR A 255 8.16 -45.63 7.28
C TYR A 255 9.28 -46.54 6.78
N ASP A 256 10.15 -47.00 7.67
CA ASP A 256 11.29 -47.85 7.33
C ASP A 256 10.86 -49.23 6.81
N GLU A 257 9.76 -49.77 7.33
CA GLU A 257 9.19 -51.05 6.91
C GLU A 257 8.43 -50.95 5.58
N LEU A 258 7.56 -49.94 5.41
CA LEU A 258 6.56 -49.91 4.33
C LEU A 258 6.89 -48.94 3.19
N VAL A 259 7.57 -47.82 3.49
CA VAL A 259 7.83 -46.75 2.51
C VAL A 259 9.25 -46.86 1.93
N ALA A 260 10.26 -46.98 2.79
CA ALA A 260 11.67 -46.97 2.38
C ALA A 260 12.05 -48.06 1.35
N PRO A 261 11.52 -49.30 1.40
CA PRO A 261 11.87 -50.34 0.43
C PRO A 261 11.31 -50.10 -0.98
N LEU A 262 10.24 -49.31 -1.12
CA LEU A 262 9.59 -49.06 -2.41
C LEU A 262 10.45 -48.11 -3.27
N GLN A 263 10.79 -48.55 -4.49
CA GLN A 263 11.61 -47.78 -5.44
C GLN A 263 10.77 -46.98 -6.45
N VAL A 264 9.54 -46.63 -6.07
CA VAL A 264 8.64 -45.83 -6.90
C VAL A 264 8.83 -44.34 -6.61
N GLU A 265 9.06 -43.56 -7.67
CA GLU A 265 9.02 -42.09 -7.57
C GLU A 265 7.59 -41.65 -7.30
N SER A 266 7.39 -40.97 -6.17
CA SER A 266 6.07 -40.46 -5.79
C SER A 266 6.18 -39.24 -4.89
N ILE A 267 5.33 -38.23 -5.11
CA ILE A 267 5.26 -37.07 -4.21
C ILE A 267 4.80 -37.47 -2.80
N VAL A 268 3.97 -38.51 -2.72
CA VAL A 268 3.46 -39.05 -1.45
C VAL A 268 4.58 -39.72 -0.64
N ARG A 269 5.65 -40.18 -1.28
CA ARG A 269 6.85 -40.67 -0.60
C ARG A 269 7.50 -39.56 0.23
N THR A 270 7.60 -38.36 -0.33
CA THR A 270 8.16 -37.18 0.35
C THR A 270 7.24 -36.70 1.48
N TRP A 271 5.92 -36.87 1.34
CA TRP A 271 4.97 -36.58 2.42
C TRP A 271 5.07 -37.58 3.58
N ALA A 272 5.26 -38.87 3.29
CA ALA A 272 5.56 -39.85 4.33
C ALA A 272 6.91 -39.56 5.01
N LEU A 273 7.90 -39.09 4.23
CA LEU A 273 9.20 -38.70 4.76
C LEU A 273 9.06 -37.53 5.73
N GLU A 274 8.24 -36.53 5.41
CA GLU A 274 7.92 -35.43 6.32
C GLU A 274 7.37 -35.93 7.66
N HIS A 275 6.44 -36.89 7.67
CA HIS A 275 5.89 -37.45 8.91
C HIS A 275 6.96 -38.18 9.75
N LYS A 276 7.89 -38.91 9.10
CA LYS A 276 9.06 -39.49 9.78
C LYS A 276 9.96 -38.40 10.35
N THR A 277 10.31 -37.40 9.54
CA THR A 277 11.16 -36.27 9.92
C THR A 277 10.59 -35.55 11.13
N ALA A 278 9.33 -35.12 11.07
CA ALA A 278 8.65 -34.47 12.19
C ALA A 278 8.67 -35.35 13.44
N SER A 279 8.37 -36.65 13.31
CA SER A 279 8.36 -37.58 14.45
C SER A 279 9.72 -37.73 15.11
N LEU A 280 10.81 -37.78 14.35
CA LEU A 280 12.17 -37.74 14.90
C LEU A 280 12.43 -36.45 15.69
N CYS A 281 11.91 -35.30 15.23
CA CYS A 281 12.01 -34.04 15.97
C CYS A 281 11.25 -34.10 17.31
N PHE A 282 10.02 -34.62 17.32
CA PHE A 282 9.24 -34.78 18.56
C PHE A 282 9.87 -35.76 19.55
N LEU A 283 10.67 -36.71 19.06
CA LEU A 283 11.45 -37.64 19.89
C LEU A 283 12.78 -37.04 20.38
N GLY A 284 13.12 -35.81 20.02
CA GLY A 284 14.41 -35.20 20.36
C GLY A 284 15.60 -35.77 19.58
N ARG A 285 15.36 -36.54 18.50
CA ARG A 285 16.38 -37.18 17.65
C ARG A 285 16.84 -36.23 16.53
N ALA A 286 17.25 -35.01 16.90
CA ALA A 286 17.55 -33.94 15.96
C ALA A 286 18.67 -34.27 14.95
N ALA A 287 19.69 -35.02 15.38
CA ALA A 287 20.79 -35.43 14.50
C ALA A 287 20.31 -36.32 13.33
N GLU A 288 19.33 -37.19 13.58
CA GLU A 288 18.73 -38.06 12.56
C GLU A 288 17.70 -37.32 11.70
N ALA A 289 16.95 -36.40 12.31
CA ALA A 289 15.95 -35.60 11.60
C ALA A 289 16.59 -34.61 10.61
N SER A 290 17.73 -34.02 10.96
CA SER A 290 18.34 -32.90 10.23
C SER A 290 18.61 -33.14 8.74
N PRO A 291 19.27 -34.23 8.31
CA PRO A 291 19.43 -34.51 6.87
C PRO A 291 18.08 -34.69 6.17
N LEU A 292 17.08 -35.27 6.86
CA LEU A 292 15.74 -35.46 6.29
C LEU A 292 14.97 -34.13 6.19
N VAL A 293 15.19 -33.18 7.11
CA VAL A 293 14.64 -31.82 7.00
C VAL A 293 15.19 -31.12 5.77
N ALA A 294 16.50 -31.21 5.52
CA ALA A 294 17.13 -30.65 4.33
C ALA A 294 16.53 -31.26 3.06
N GLN A 295 16.42 -32.59 3.02
CA GLN A 295 15.82 -33.32 1.90
C GLN A 295 14.36 -32.92 1.65
N VAL A 296 13.51 -32.92 2.68
CA VAL A 296 12.09 -32.52 2.54
C VAL A 296 11.96 -31.08 2.03
N PHE A 297 12.81 -30.17 2.50
CA PHE A 297 12.79 -28.78 2.05
C PHE A 297 13.19 -28.63 0.57
N GLU A 298 14.13 -29.44 0.11
CA GLU A 298 14.58 -29.47 -1.28
C GLU A 298 13.55 -30.11 -2.21
N ASP A 299 13.11 -31.33 -1.87
CA ASP A 299 12.30 -32.20 -2.72
C ASP A 299 10.81 -31.78 -2.76
N ALA A 300 10.28 -31.20 -1.67
CA ALA A 300 8.88 -30.83 -1.53
C ALA A 300 8.70 -29.32 -1.21
N PRO A 301 8.68 -28.44 -2.22
CA PRO A 301 8.41 -27.01 -2.06
C PRO A 301 7.14 -26.70 -1.26
N GLU A 302 6.09 -27.49 -1.40
CA GLU A 302 4.82 -27.36 -0.69
C GLU A 302 4.91 -27.70 0.80
N LEU A 303 5.95 -28.42 1.23
CA LEU A 303 6.20 -28.81 2.62
C LEU A 303 7.30 -27.98 3.32
N ARG A 304 7.88 -26.99 2.63
CA ARG A 304 8.96 -26.13 3.18
C ARG A 304 8.59 -25.45 4.49
N ARG A 305 7.31 -25.07 4.65
CA ARG A 305 6.80 -24.51 5.90
C ARG A 305 6.91 -25.50 7.06
N THR A 306 6.66 -26.78 6.82
CA THR A 306 6.75 -27.81 7.85
C THR A 306 8.20 -28.13 8.19
N ALA A 307 9.06 -28.23 7.17
CA ALA A 307 10.51 -28.37 7.36
C ALA A 307 11.10 -27.22 8.22
N TYR A 308 10.59 -25.99 8.05
CA TYR A 308 10.98 -24.84 8.88
C TYR A 308 10.70 -25.02 10.38
N TYR A 309 9.64 -25.74 10.76
CA TYR A 309 9.34 -26.02 12.17
C TYR A 309 10.15 -27.19 12.74
N CYS A 310 10.82 -27.98 11.92
CA CYS A 310 11.38 -29.28 12.31
C CYS A 310 12.92 -29.30 12.51
N PHE A 311 13.65 -28.19 12.33
CA PHE A 311 15.12 -28.20 12.53
C PHE A 311 15.57 -27.53 13.83
N ASP A 312 16.64 -28.09 14.42
CA ASP A 312 17.30 -27.58 15.62
C ASP A 312 18.29 -26.46 15.27
N LYS A 313 17.96 -25.24 15.69
CA LYS A 313 18.77 -24.04 15.48
C LYS A 313 20.10 -24.10 16.23
N ASP A 314 20.06 -24.52 17.49
CA ASP A 314 21.23 -24.42 18.35
C ASP A 314 22.25 -25.49 17.93
N ALA A 315 21.77 -26.65 17.50
CA ALA A 315 22.61 -27.67 16.91
C ALA A 315 23.25 -27.22 15.58
N LEU A 316 22.50 -26.51 14.72
CA LEU A 316 23.02 -25.92 13.48
C LEU A 316 24.05 -24.82 13.74
N ALA A 317 23.78 -23.91 14.67
CA ALA A 317 24.67 -22.80 15.02
C ALA A 317 26.01 -23.29 15.60
N ASN A 318 25.99 -24.39 16.36
CA ASN A 318 27.17 -25.01 16.94
C ASN A 318 27.84 -26.05 16.03
N ASP A 319 27.35 -26.21 14.78
CA ASP A 319 27.84 -27.18 13.79
C ASP A 319 27.85 -28.65 14.27
N THR A 320 26.92 -29.00 15.17
CA THR A 320 26.85 -30.34 15.81
C THR A 320 25.97 -31.34 15.05
N LEU A 321 25.37 -30.93 13.94
CA LEU A 321 24.53 -31.78 13.10
C LEU A 321 25.39 -32.67 12.19
N ALA A 322 25.10 -33.98 12.19
CA ALA A 322 25.71 -34.97 11.30
C ALA A 322 25.11 -34.88 9.89
N ALA A 323 25.32 -33.75 9.21
CA ALA A 323 24.75 -33.46 7.89
C ALA A 323 25.86 -33.13 6.88
N SER A 324 25.64 -33.44 5.60
CA SER A 324 26.60 -33.09 4.54
C SER A 324 26.74 -31.57 4.39
N PRO A 325 27.80 -31.04 3.75
CA PRO A 325 27.90 -29.60 3.47
C PRO A 325 26.66 -29.04 2.73
N HIS A 326 26.08 -29.83 1.82
CA HIS A 326 24.85 -29.50 1.11
C HIS A 326 23.65 -29.41 2.06
N ASP A 327 23.46 -30.40 2.93
CA ASP A 327 22.36 -30.40 3.91
C ASP A 327 22.49 -29.22 4.88
N LYS A 328 23.71 -28.94 5.37
CA LYS A 328 23.99 -27.77 6.22
C LYS A 328 23.64 -26.48 5.50
N ALA A 329 23.99 -26.34 4.21
CA ALA A 329 23.64 -25.17 3.40
C ALA A 329 22.11 -25.02 3.27
N MET A 330 21.38 -26.11 3.12
CA MET A 330 19.93 -26.09 3.10
C MET A 330 19.35 -25.66 4.44
N LEU A 331 19.81 -26.22 5.55
CA LEU A 331 19.36 -25.88 6.90
C LEU A 331 19.62 -24.40 7.24
N TRP A 332 20.77 -23.83 6.84
CA TRP A 332 21.04 -22.40 6.97
C TRP A 332 20.08 -21.55 6.13
N THR A 333 19.67 -22.04 4.95
CA THR A 333 18.65 -21.38 4.11
C THR A 333 17.26 -21.38 4.77
N ILE A 334 16.94 -22.43 5.54
CA ILE A 334 15.73 -22.48 6.36
C ILE A 334 15.83 -21.49 7.53
N ALA A 335 16.98 -21.44 8.21
CA ALA A 335 17.24 -20.53 9.32
C ALA A 335 17.09 -19.05 8.93
N ALA A 336 17.53 -18.68 7.73
CA ALA A 336 17.40 -17.31 7.19
C ALA A 336 15.96 -16.79 7.10
N ARG A 337 14.94 -17.66 7.21
CA ARG A 337 13.52 -17.27 7.14
C ARG A 337 12.91 -16.92 8.50
N ARG A 338 13.65 -17.03 9.61
CA ARG A 338 13.13 -16.73 10.96
C ARG A 338 13.04 -15.22 11.20
N ARG A 339 11.87 -14.74 11.66
CA ARG A 339 11.60 -13.30 11.91
C ARG A 339 12.55 -12.62 12.92
N GLY A 340 13.16 -13.36 13.84
CA GLY A 340 14.00 -12.80 14.92
C GLY A 340 15.39 -12.36 14.49
N ASP A 341 15.90 -12.87 13.37
CA ASP A 341 17.29 -12.69 12.93
C ASP A 341 17.39 -11.86 11.63
N ARG A 342 16.36 -11.05 11.32
CA ARG A 342 16.22 -10.28 10.06
C ARG A 342 17.39 -9.33 9.77
N LEU A 343 18.12 -8.88 10.79
CA LEU A 343 19.28 -7.99 10.64
C LEU A 343 20.61 -8.74 10.71
N SER A 344 20.66 -9.96 10.18
CA SER A 344 21.89 -10.74 10.08
C SER A 344 22.02 -11.39 8.70
N PHE A 345 23.13 -11.10 8.01
CA PHE A 345 23.51 -11.82 6.80
C PHE A 345 24.35 -13.09 7.11
N GLU A 346 24.40 -13.54 8.37
CA GLU A 346 25.14 -14.75 8.76
C GLU A 346 24.70 -16.01 8.00
N PRO A 347 23.38 -16.26 7.79
CA PRO A 347 22.96 -17.41 6.98
C PRO A 347 23.51 -17.36 5.56
N LEU A 348 23.54 -16.18 4.92
CA LEU A 348 24.16 -16.00 3.61
C LEU A 348 25.65 -16.34 3.64
N ARG A 349 26.39 -15.84 4.65
CA ARG A 349 27.82 -16.12 4.83
C ARG A 349 28.09 -17.60 4.97
N ARG A 350 27.27 -18.32 5.74
CA ARG A 350 27.39 -19.78 5.96
C ARG A 350 27.08 -20.57 4.70
N VAL A 351 25.99 -20.26 4.00
CA VAL A 351 25.63 -20.95 2.76
C VAL A 351 26.66 -20.68 1.67
N TYR A 352 27.21 -19.47 1.58
CA TYR A 352 28.29 -19.17 0.64
C TYR A 352 29.56 -20.00 0.92
N ALA A 353 29.95 -20.15 2.19
CA ALA A 353 31.11 -20.96 2.57
C ALA A 353 30.92 -22.46 2.26
N LEU A 354 29.69 -22.97 2.40
CA LEU A 354 29.38 -24.39 2.20
C LEU A 354 29.10 -24.74 0.73
N ALA A 355 28.41 -23.87 -0.01
CA ALA A 355 27.90 -24.13 -1.35
C ALA A 355 27.89 -22.84 -2.23
N PRO A 356 29.07 -22.26 -2.54
CA PRO A 356 29.18 -20.94 -3.18
C PRO A 356 28.57 -20.84 -4.59
N GLN A 357 28.43 -21.99 -5.28
CA GLN A 357 27.82 -22.09 -6.62
C GLN A 357 26.30 -22.37 -6.58
N SER A 358 25.72 -22.54 -5.40
CA SER A 358 24.29 -22.84 -5.25
C SER A 358 23.43 -21.62 -5.56
N ALA A 359 22.31 -21.83 -6.25
CA ALA A 359 21.29 -20.80 -6.46
C ALA A 359 20.72 -20.25 -5.14
N LEU A 360 20.79 -21.02 -4.05
CA LEU A 360 20.34 -20.61 -2.73
C LEU A 360 21.11 -19.40 -2.20
N VAL A 361 22.40 -19.30 -2.51
CA VAL A 361 23.24 -18.18 -2.07
C VAL A 361 22.71 -16.87 -2.67
N GLU A 362 22.39 -16.85 -3.96
CA GLU A 362 21.86 -15.65 -4.64
C GLU A 362 20.48 -15.25 -4.09
N SER A 363 19.63 -16.22 -3.78
CA SER A 363 18.34 -15.96 -3.13
C SER A 363 18.51 -15.36 -1.73
N LEU A 364 19.48 -15.85 -0.95
CA LEU A 364 19.78 -15.31 0.38
C LEU A 364 20.44 -13.94 0.32
N LEU A 365 21.25 -13.65 -0.70
CA LEU A 365 21.82 -12.32 -0.93
C LEU A 365 20.71 -11.30 -1.12
N ILE A 366 19.77 -11.59 -2.02
CA ILE A 366 18.61 -10.74 -2.27
C ILE A 366 17.82 -10.54 -0.97
N ARG A 367 17.48 -11.64 -0.30
CA ARG A 367 16.71 -11.58 0.95
C ARG A 367 17.38 -10.73 2.02
N ALA A 368 18.68 -10.86 2.23
CA ALA A 368 19.39 -10.08 3.24
C ALA A 368 19.42 -8.59 2.91
N LEU A 369 19.48 -8.21 1.63
CA LEU A 369 19.30 -6.82 1.20
C LEU A 369 17.87 -6.32 1.49
N LEU A 370 16.86 -7.12 1.16
CA LEU A 370 15.44 -6.80 1.40
C LEU A 370 15.15 -6.62 2.89
N ASP A 371 15.60 -7.55 3.73
CA ASP A 371 15.34 -7.53 5.17
C ASP A 371 15.98 -6.28 5.81
N TYR A 372 17.18 -5.87 5.39
CA TYR A 372 17.79 -4.62 5.86
C TYR A 372 17.06 -3.37 5.34
N GLU A 373 16.64 -3.38 4.07
CA GLU A 373 15.90 -2.27 3.48
C GLU A 373 14.57 -2.02 4.21
N GLU A 374 13.81 -3.08 4.48
CA GLU A 374 12.52 -3.03 5.19
C GLU A 374 12.70 -2.57 6.64
N ALA A 375 13.70 -3.12 7.33
CA ALA A 375 13.86 -2.91 8.77
C ALA A 375 14.52 -1.56 9.12
N GLU A 376 15.53 -1.13 8.37
CA GLU A 376 16.37 0.04 8.71
C GLU A 376 16.34 1.12 7.63
N PHE A 377 16.67 0.78 6.38
CA PHE A 377 16.88 1.80 5.34
C PHE A 377 15.61 2.61 5.01
N SER A 378 14.46 1.96 4.88
CA SER A 378 13.19 2.64 4.60
C SER A 378 12.81 3.62 5.72
N ARG A 379 13.06 3.25 6.98
CA ARG A 379 12.81 4.12 8.13
C ARG A 379 13.75 5.33 8.15
N HIS A 380 15.02 5.13 7.80
CA HIS A 380 15.97 6.21 7.64
C HIS A 380 15.55 7.21 6.54
N LEU A 381 15.07 6.73 5.39
CA LEU A 381 14.59 7.59 4.32
C LEU A 381 13.34 8.40 4.71
N GLU A 382 12.44 7.79 5.49
CA GLU A 382 11.23 8.46 5.97
C GLU A 382 11.55 9.47 7.10
N LYS A 383 12.41 9.08 8.05
CA LYS A 383 12.71 9.84 9.28
C LYS A 383 14.22 9.79 9.59
N PRO A 384 15.03 10.53 8.82
CA PRO A 384 16.49 10.48 8.96
C PRO A 384 16.99 11.00 10.31
N ASP A 385 16.21 11.87 10.97
CA ASP A 385 16.54 12.42 12.30
C ASP A 385 16.33 11.38 13.44
N ASP A 386 15.45 10.40 13.24
CA ASP A 386 15.05 9.42 14.26
C ASP A 386 15.76 8.06 14.10
N PHE A 387 16.19 7.74 12.89
CA PHE A 387 16.78 6.45 12.53
C PHE A 387 18.13 6.63 11.87
N ALA A 388 19.20 6.35 12.60
CA ALA A 388 20.55 6.29 12.06
C ALA A 388 20.82 4.91 11.42
N LEU A 389 21.48 4.91 10.26
CA LEU A 389 21.91 3.66 9.64
C LEU A 389 23.05 3.01 10.44
N ASP A 390 22.98 1.69 10.62
CA ASP A 390 24.11 0.91 11.12
C ASP A 390 25.19 0.80 10.02
N THR A 391 26.08 1.80 10.00
CA THR A 391 27.16 1.90 9.01
C THR A 391 28.22 0.81 9.18
N ALA A 392 28.39 0.26 10.38
CA ALA A 392 29.33 -0.83 10.64
C ALA A 392 28.81 -2.14 10.03
N TYR A 393 27.53 -2.47 10.25
CA TYR A 393 26.87 -3.61 9.61
C TYR A 393 26.91 -3.49 8.07
N LEU A 394 26.53 -2.32 7.53
CA LEU A 394 26.57 -2.08 6.09
C LEU A 394 27.98 -2.24 5.51
N ALA A 395 29.01 -1.78 6.23
CA ALA A 395 30.39 -1.91 5.78
C ALA A 395 30.86 -3.37 5.79
N GLU A 396 30.54 -4.15 6.82
CA GLU A 396 30.85 -5.58 6.87
C GLU A 396 30.14 -6.34 5.76
N PHE A 397 28.86 -6.07 5.54
CA PHE A 397 28.07 -6.72 4.50
C PHE A 397 28.56 -6.34 3.09
N GLU A 398 28.84 -5.06 2.83
CA GLU A 398 29.41 -4.59 1.56
C GLU A 398 30.74 -5.30 1.26
N GLN A 399 31.64 -5.39 2.25
CA GLN A 399 32.93 -6.04 2.07
C GLN A 399 32.79 -7.54 1.76
N PHE A 400 31.92 -8.24 2.49
CA PHE A 400 31.64 -9.66 2.22
C PHE A 400 31.14 -9.87 0.78
N VAL A 401 30.22 -9.03 0.30
CA VAL A 401 29.67 -9.13 -1.05
C VAL A 401 30.72 -8.80 -2.12
N LEU A 402 31.59 -7.81 -1.89
CA LEU A 402 32.70 -7.46 -2.78
C LEU A 402 33.75 -8.57 -2.88
N ASP A 403 34.11 -9.18 -1.76
CA ASP A 403 35.04 -10.31 -1.72
C ASP A 403 34.47 -11.49 -2.52
N ALA A 404 33.17 -11.78 -2.34
CA ALA A 404 32.50 -12.84 -3.06
C ALA A 404 32.40 -12.58 -4.58
N ALA A 405 32.23 -11.32 -4.99
CA ALA A 405 32.23 -10.91 -6.40
C ALA A 405 33.61 -11.07 -7.07
N THR A 406 34.69 -10.74 -6.35
CA THR A 406 36.06 -10.70 -6.91
C THR A 406 36.77 -12.04 -6.91
N GLN A 407 36.48 -12.93 -5.96
CA GLN A 407 37.13 -14.24 -5.84
C GLN A 407 36.65 -15.28 -6.87
N LYS A 408 35.75 -14.93 -7.80
CA LYS A 408 35.19 -15.80 -8.86
C LYS A 408 34.49 -17.09 -8.38
N HIS A 409 34.15 -17.19 -7.10
CA HIS A 409 33.40 -18.32 -6.55
C HIS A 409 31.88 -18.12 -6.62
N ALA A 410 31.39 -16.92 -6.93
CA ALA A 410 29.98 -16.65 -7.14
C ALA A 410 29.52 -17.09 -8.54
N ARG A 411 28.33 -17.70 -8.62
CA ARG A 411 27.71 -18.15 -9.88
C ARG A 411 27.40 -16.98 -10.84
N ARG A 412 26.87 -15.85 -10.35
CA ARG A 412 26.61 -14.62 -11.13
C ARG A 412 27.39 -13.41 -10.58
N PRO A 413 28.67 -13.21 -10.90
CA PRO A 413 29.48 -12.12 -10.34
C PRO A 413 28.86 -10.71 -10.51
N ALA A 414 28.18 -10.47 -11.63
CA ALA A 414 27.49 -9.20 -11.89
C ALA A 414 26.39 -8.88 -10.86
N LEU A 415 25.66 -9.90 -10.40
CA LEU A 415 24.65 -9.75 -9.34
C LEU A 415 25.28 -9.34 -8.00
N TRP A 416 26.46 -9.88 -7.69
CA TRP A 416 27.17 -9.51 -6.46
C TRP A 416 27.73 -8.10 -6.54
N LEU A 417 28.25 -7.68 -7.70
CA LEU A 417 28.66 -6.28 -7.93
C LEU A 417 27.47 -5.32 -7.79
N LEU A 418 26.28 -5.71 -8.28
CA LEU A 418 25.05 -4.94 -8.12
C LEU A 418 24.68 -4.78 -6.64
N ALA A 419 24.70 -5.88 -5.88
CA ALA A 419 24.45 -5.87 -4.44
C ALA A 419 25.45 -4.99 -3.67
N ALA A 420 26.74 -5.08 -4.02
CA ALA A 420 27.77 -4.24 -3.43
C ALA A 420 27.54 -2.75 -3.74
N GLY A 421 27.21 -2.41 -4.99
CA GLY A 421 26.89 -1.05 -5.38
C GLY A 421 25.68 -0.48 -4.63
N TYR A 422 24.71 -1.32 -4.30
CA TYR A 422 23.53 -0.92 -3.53
C TYR A 422 23.78 -0.73 -2.05
N LEU A 423 24.52 -1.65 -1.41
CA LEU A 423 24.98 -1.46 -0.04
C LEU A 423 25.84 -0.20 0.09
N ARG A 424 26.71 0.05 -0.91
CA ARG A 424 27.51 1.29 -0.96
C ARG A 424 26.64 2.53 -1.08
N LEU A 425 25.58 2.48 -1.90
CA LEU A 425 24.58 3.55 -2.01
C LEU A 425 23.88 3.79 -0.67
N MET A 426 23.41 2.74 0.03
CA MET A 426 22.79 2.89 1.35
C MET A 426 23.75 3.60 2.31
N ARG A 427 25.01 3.14 2.38
CA ARG A 427 26.03 3.75 3.24
C ARG A 427 26.38 5.18 2.83
N ALA A 428 26.25 5.53 1.55
CA ALA A 428 26.48 6.88 1.03
C ALA A 428 25.50 7.93 1.59
N PHE A 429 24.33 7.52 2.10
CA PHE A 429 23.45 8.44 2.84
C PHE A 429 24.07 8.90 4.17
N ALA A 430 24.96 8.11 4.77
CA ALA A 430 25.67 8.46 5.99
C ALA A 430 27.06 9.07 5.73
N ASP A 431 27.81 8.57 4.74
CA ASP A 431 29.23 8.92 4.53
C ASP A 431 29.52 9.69 3.22
N HIS A 432 28.49 9.99 2.42
CA HIS A 432 28.59 10.68 1.13
C HIS A 432 29.38 9.96 0.02
N GLY A 433 29.66 8.66 0.12
CA GLY A 433 30.39 7.90 -0.90
C GLY A 433 29.57 7.46 -2.12
N TYR A 434 28.90 8.41 -2.76
CA TYR A 434 28.09 8.18 -3.95
C TYR A 434 28.95 7.86 -5.19
N ALA A 435 30.18 8.36 -5.27
CA ALA A 435 31.07 8.12 -6.40
C ALA A 435 31.50 6.65 -6.48
N GLU A 436 31.80 6.04 -5.33
CA GLU A 436 32.11 4.63 -5.19
C GLU A 436 30.89 3.77 -5.53
N ALA A 437 29.69 4.14 -5.07
CA ALA A 437 28.45 3.46 -5.43
C ALA A 437 28.23 3.47 -6.95
N ALA A 438 28.37 4.62 -7.60
CA ALA A 438 28.26 4.75 -9.05
C ALA A 438 29.26 3.86 -9.80
N LYS A 439 30.51 3.79 -9.31
CA LYS A 439 31.56 2.94 -9.90
C LYS A 439 31.21 1.46 -9.81
N LEU A 440 30.77 0.98 -8.65
CA LEU A 440 30.38 -0.42 -8.44
C LEU A 440 29.17 -0.81 -9.32
N LEU A 441 28.17 0.07 -9.41
CA LEU A 441 27.01 -0.18 -10.25
C LEU A 441 27.36 -0.15 -11.75
N GLN A 442 28.28 0.71 -12.19
CA GLN A 442 28.79 0.65 -13.57
C GLN A 442 29.50 -0.68 -13.84
N GLN A 443 30.33 -1.14 -12.90
CA GLN A 443 30.99 -2.45 -13.02
C GLN A 443 29.98 -3.60 -13.07
N ALA A 444 28.89 -3.52 -12.31
CA ALA A 444 27.81 -4.50 -12.37
C ALA A 444 27.11 -4.51 -13.73
N GLU A 445 26.82 -3.33 -14.28
CA GLU A 445 26.19 -3.16 -15.59
C GLU A 445 27.09 -3.72 -16.72
N ASP A 446 28.39 -3.42 -16.67
CA ASP A 446 29.38 -3.89 -17.65
C ASP A 446 29.59 -5.41 -17.55
N ALA A 447 29.63 -5.95 -16.32
CA ALA A 447 29.79 -7.39 -16.07
C ALA A 447 28.52 -8.21 -16.32
N ALA A 448 27.36 -7.56 -16.48
CA ALA A 448 26.09 -8.25 -16.65
C ALA A 448 26.04 -9.13 -17.91
N GLU A 449 26.89 -8.87 -18.91
CA GLU A 449 26.88 -9.58 -20.20
C GLU A 449 25.43 -9.77 -20.69
N ASN A 450 24.90 -10.99 -20.80
CA ASN A 450 23.51 -11.25 -21.27
C ASN A 450 22.43 -11.15 -20.18
N ASP A 451 22.77 -10.82 -18.94
CA ASP A 451 21.86 -10.66 -17.81
C ASP A 451 21.13 -9.32 -17.86
N ALA A 452 20.07 -9.26 -18.66
CA ALA A 452 19.30 -8.03 -18.90
C ALA A 452 18.77 -7.40 -17.61
N GLN A 453 18.51 -8.18 -16.56
CA GLN A 453 17.95 -7.68 -15.31
C GLN A 453 18.98 -7.02 -14.42
N VAL A 454 20.14 -7.65 -14.25
CA VAL A 454 21.24 -7.02 -13.52
C VAL A 454 21.64 -5.72 -14.22
N ARG A 455 21.70 -5.74 -15.56
CA ARG A 455 21.99 -4.54 -16.36
C ARG A 455 20.96 -3.43 -16.14
N HIS A 456 19.67 -3.78 -16.22
CA HIS A 456 18.57 -2.84 -16.00
C HIS A 456 18.61 -2.24 -14.59
N GLN A 457 18.74 -3.08 -13.56
CA GLN A 457 18.77 -2.63 -12.17
C GLN A 457 20.00 -1.78 -11.84
N ALA A 458 21.17 -2.17 -12.35
CA ALA A 458 22.39 -1.37 -12.20
C ALA A 458 22.20 0.04 -12.77
N ARG A 459 21.60 0.15 -13.97
CA ARG A 459 21.29 1.43 -14.60
C ARG A 459 20.30 2.27 -13.78
N LEU A 460 19.22 1.65 -13.29
CA LEU A 460 18.24 2.31 -12.41
C LEU A 460 18.90 2.92 -11.17
N LEU A 461 19.73 2.14 -10.46
CA LEU A 461 20.42 2.62 -9.26
C LEU A 461 21.47 3.69 -9.57
N ARG A 462 22.11 3.65 -10.75
CA ARG A 462 23.00 4.73 -11.18
C ARG A 462 22.25 6.05 -11.33
N HIS A 463 20.99 6.03 -11.78
CA HIS A 463 20.16 7.25 -11.82
C HIS A 463 19.87 7.77 -10.42
N VAL A 464 19.56 6.88 -9.48
CA VAL A 464 19.34 7.22 -8.07
C VAL A 464 20.62 7.82 -7.47
N VAL A 465 21.77 7.17 -7.64
CA VAL A 465 23.07 7.70 -7.17
C VAL A 465 23.34 9.09 -7.73
N LYS A 466 23.16 9.27 -9.05
CA LYS A 466 23.34 10.57 -9.72
C LYS A 466 22.41 11.64 -9.15
N LEU A 467 21.18 11.27 -8.81
CA LEU A 467 20.21 12.18 -8.20
C LEU A 467 20.59 12.55 -6.77
N TYR A 468 21.01 11.60 -5.93
CA TYR A 468 21.30 11.83 -4.51
C TYR A 468 22.70 12.39 -4.23
N GLN A 469 23.62 12.29 -5.19
CA GLN A 469 24.95 12.89 -5.08
C GLN A 469 24.86 14.38 -4.67
N PRO A 470 25.69 14.83 -3.71
CA PRO A 470 25.73 16.24 -3.31
C PRO A 470 26.10 17.14 -4.48
N GLY A 471 25.34 18.21 -4.67
CA GLY A 471 25.56 19.13 -5.79
C GLY A 471 24.32 19.94 -6.12
N ARG A 472 24.52 21.03 -6.86
CA ARG A 472 23.40 21.82 -7.36
C ARG A 472 22.87 21.24 -8.67
N ILE A 473 21.54 21.12 -8.77
CA ILE A 473 20.88 20.96 -10.07
C ILE A 473 21.11 22.24 -10.88
N ASN A 474 21.69 22.10 -12.07
CA ASN A 474 21.96 23.20 -13.00
C ASN A 474 21.76 22.71 -14.43
N SER A 475 21.94 23.58 -15.43
CA SER A 475 21.75 23.24 -16.84
C SER A 475 22.64 22.08 -17.31
N THR A 476 23.88 21.97 -16.80
CA THR A 476 24.78 20.85 -17.12
C THR A 476 24.24 19.54 -16.54
N PHE A 477 23.77 19.56 -15.29
CA PHE A 477 23.15 18.39 -14.66
C PHE A 477 21.91 17.96 -15.44
N THR A 478 20.96 18.88 -15.68
CA THR A 478 19.69 18.56 -16.34
C THR A 478 19.89 18.07 -17.76
N ALA A 479 20.80 18.68 -18.53
CA ALA A 479 21.16 18.18 -19.86
C ALA A 479 21.73 16.75 -19.82
N SER A 480 22.54 16.44 -18.82
CA SER A 480 23.11 15.09 -18.66
C SER A 480 22.13 14.06 -18.08
N PHE A 481 21.09 14.49 -17.37
CA PHE A 481 20.13 13.61 -16.69
C PHE A 481 18.87 13.38 -17.53
N TYR A 482 18.54 14.32 -18.42
CA TYR A 482 17.39 14.22 -19.32
C TYR A 482 17.31 12.91 -20.12
N PRO A 483 18.37 12.41 -20.77
CA PRO A 483 18.29 11.14 -21.52
C PRO A 483 17.91 9.95 -20.64
N GLU A 484 18.32 9.96 -19.37
CA GLU A 484 18.01 8.88 -18.42
C GLU A 484 16.56 8.97 -17.94
N LEU A 485 16.04 10.18 -17.73
CA LEU A 485 14.62 10.40 -17.43
C LEU A 485 13.71 9.99 -18.60
N GLN A 486 14.13 10.32 -19.83
CA GLN A 486 13.43 9.89 -21.03
C GLN A 486 13.42 8.36 -21.11
N TRP A 487 14.58 7.72 -20.91
CA TRP A 487 14.67 6.26 -20.88
C TRP A 487 13.75 5.65 -19.82
N LEU A 488 13.75 6.16 -18.58
CA LEU A 488 12.85 5.70 -17.50
C LEU A 488 11.37 5.79 -17.89
N ALA A 489 10.95 6.92 -18.47
CA ALA A 489 9.59 7.12 -18.94
C ALA A 489 9.23 6.15 -20.07
N ASP A 490 10.14 5.93 -21.03
CA ASP A 490 9.95 5.02 -22.16
C ASP A 490 9.86 3.55 -21.72
N GLN A 491 10.59 3.16 -20.67
CA GLN A 491 10.49 1.82 -20.05
C GLN A 491 9.18 1.59 -19.28
N ARG A 492 8.39 2.65 -19.05
CA ARG A 492 7.15 2.62 -18.23
C ARG A 492 7.39 2.18 -16.78
N GLU A 493 8.58 2.46 -16.24
CA GLU A 493 8.94 2.20 -14.84
C GLU A 493 8.28 3.22 -13.91
N THR A 494 6.95 3.15 -13.81
CA THR A 494 6.10 4.21 -13.24
C THR A 494 6.51 4.56 -11.81
N VAL A 495 6.73 3.57 -10.94
CA VAL A 495 7.08 3.80 -9.54
C VAL A 495 8.45 4.47 -9.42
N ILE A 496 9.46 3.98 -10.14
CA ILE A 496 10.80 4.59 -10.11
C ILE A 496 10.78 5.99 -10.70
N PHE A 497 10.06 6.18 -11.81
CA PHE A 497 9.88 7.48 -12.41
C PHE A 497 9.29 8.46 -11.38
N GLN A 498 8.21 8.08 -10.69
CA GLN A 498 7.59 8.91 -9.65
C GLN A 498 8.55 9.24 -8.50
N THR A 499 9.33 8.26 -8.03
CA THR A 499 10.36 8.46 -7.00
C THR A 499 11.43 9.45 -7.45
N VAL A 500 11.97 9.27 -8.66
CA VAL A 500 12.98 10.16 -9.23
C VAL A 500 12.43 11.57 -9.41
N MET A 501 11.21 11.70 -9.92
CA MET A 501 10.54 12.99 -10.07
C MET A 501 10.27 13.66 -8.72
N THR A 502 9.89 12.91 -7.70
CA THR A 502 9.67 13.43 -6.34
C THR A 502 10.97 13.96 -5.74
N ALA A 503 12.06 13.18 -5.79
CA ALA A 503 13.37 13.59 -5.27
C ALA A 503 13.97 14.75 -6.07
N LEU A 504 13.74 14.81 -7.38
CA LEU A 504 14.11 15.96 -8.20
C LEU A 504 13.31 17.22 -7.82
N GLY A 505 12.01 17.07 -7.56
CA GLY A 505 11.14 18.11 -7.03
C GLY A 505 11.63 18.66 -5.70
N GLN A 506 12.00 17.79 -4.75
CA GLN A 506 12.61 18.20 -3.47
C GLN A 506 13.88 19.02 -3.68
N LYS A 507 14.77 18.58 -4.58
CA LYS A 507 16.02 19.31 -4.88
C LYS A 507 15.76 20.69 -5.48
N PHE A 508 14.82 20.81 -6.41
CA PHE A 508 14.43 22.11 -6.96
C PHE A 508 13.82 23.02 -5.89
N LEU A 509 12.97 22.51 -4.99
CA LEU A 509 12.43 23.32 -3.88
C LEU A 509 13.52 23.83 -2.94
N LEU A 510 14.47 22.97 -2.58
CA LEU A 510 15.62 23.34 -1.75
C LEU A 510 16.52 24.40 -2.40
N GLN A 511 16.44 24.56 -3.72
CA GLN A 511 17.15 25.59 -4.48
C GLN A 511 16.31 26.84 -4.80
N GLY A 512 15.02 26.81 -4.48
CA GLY A 512 14.09 27.90 -4.79
C GLY A 512 13.60 27.90 -6.25
N ASP A 513 13.78 26.81 -6.98
CA ASP A 513 13.32 26.61 -8.37
C ASP A 513 11.90 26.02 -8.39
N VAL A 514 10.97 26.77 -7.81
CA VAL A 514 9.58 26.34 -7.56
C VAL A 514 8.82 25.92 -8.83
N PRO A 515 8.95 26.59 -9.99
CA PRO A 515 8.25 26.16 -11.22
C PRO A 515 8.63 24.74 -11.66
N GLN A 516 9.93 24.44 -11.73
CA GLN A 516 10.42 23.11 -12.08
C GLN A 516 10.03 22.08 -11.03
N ALA A 517 10.09 22.44 -9.74
CA ALA A 517 9.65 21.57 -8.67
C ALA A 517 8.18 21.17 -8.82
N ALA A 518 7.29 22.14 -9.06
CA ALA A 518 5.86 21.89 -9.26
C ALA A 518 5.62 20.90 -10.40
N CYS A 519 6.24 21.12 -11.57
CA CYS A 519 6.16 20.18 -12.70
C CYS A 519 6.64 18.78 -12.31
N CYS A 520 7.72 18.67 -11.52
CA CYS A 520 8.21 17.37 -11.06
C CYS A 520 7.19 16.66 -10.14
N PHE A 521 6.55 17.39 -9.23
CA PHE A 521 5.54 16.83 -8.34
C PHE A 521 4.24 16.44 -9.08
N TYR A 522 3.86 17.14 -10.16
CA TYR A 522 2.78 16.65 -11.03
C TYR A 522 3.19 15.38 -11.78
N ALA A 523 4.41 15.32 -12.31
CA ALA A 523 4.92 14.13 -12.98
C ALA A 523 4.95 12.90 -12.04
N ALA A 524 5.22 13.11 -10.76
CA ALA A 524 5.19 12.07 -9.74
C ALA A 524 3.78 11.58 -9.35
N ASN A 525 2.71 12.35 -9.61
CA ASN A 525 1.37 12.05 -9.10
C ASN A 525 0.46 11.30 -10.09
N ASN A 526 0.92 11.03 -11.31
CA ASN A 526 0.05 10.74 -12.45
C ASN A 526 -0.58 9.32 -12.50
N ASN A 527 -0.73 8.54 -11.41
CA ASN A 527 -1.34 7.19 -11.53
C ASN A 527 -1.90 6.48 -10.28
N TYR A 528 -1.98 7.09 -9.09
CA TYR A 528 -2.27 6.28 -7.88
C TYR A 528 -3.75 6.07 -7.51
N TRP A 529 -4.71 6.71 -8.18
CA TRP A 529 -6.14 6.48 -7.89
C TRP A 529 -6.95 6.08 -9.13
N PRO A 530 -6.98 4.79 -9.49
CA PRO A 530 -7.90 4.27 -10.49
C PRO A 530 -9.27 4.08 -9.85
N SER A 531 -9.94 5.16 -9.49
CA SER A 531 -11.39 5.14 -9.28
C SER A 531 -11.96 6.35 -9.97
N GLY A 532 -12.45 6.15 -11.19
CA GLY A 532 -13.26 7.15 -11.87
C GLY A 532 -14.40 7.56 -10.94
N THR A 533 -14.49 8.86 -10.69
CA THR A 533 -15.48 9.68 -9.97
C THR A 533 -14.82 10.56 -8.92
N ASP A 534 -15.10 11.86 -9.08
CA ASP A 534 -14.82 13.02 -8.23
C ASP A 534 -13.53 13.82 -8.45
N LEU A 535 -13.74 15.14 -8.51
CA LEU A 535 -12.82 16.29 -8.68
C LEU A 535 -11.62 16.32 -7.70
N LEU A 536 -11.47 15.28 -6.86
CA LEU A 536 -10.31 14.94 -6.07
C LEU A 536 -9.08 14.54 -6.91
N GLU A 537 -9.25 14.24 -8.20
CA GLU A 537 -8.16 14.00 -9.17
C GLU A 537 -7.14 15.17 -9.25
N MET A 538 -7.43 16.33 -8.65
CA MET A 538 -6.54 17.49 -8.55
C MET A 538 -5.79 17.64 -7.20
N ARG A 539 -5.79 16.69 -6.26
CA ARG A 539 -4.98 16.80 -5.01
C ARG A 539 -3.51 16.39 -5.20
N SER A 540 -2.86 16.89 -6.25
CA SER A 540 -1.47 16.55 -6.54
C SER A 540 -0.50 17.25 -5.58
N MET A 541 0.63 16.60 -5.28
CA MET A 541 1.77 17.25 -4.61
C MET A 541 2.17 18.57 -5.31
N GLY A 542 1.95 18.68 -6.63
CA GLY A 542 2.17 19.89 -7.40
C GLY A 542 1.26 21.05 -6.98
N ASN A 543 -0.03 20.80 -6.74
CA ASN A 543 -0.96 21.81 -6.21
C ASN A 543 -0.56 22.26 -4.80
N LEU A 544 -0.14 21.33 -3.93
CA LEU A 544 0.39 21.71 -2.61
C LEU A 544 1.63 22.60 -2.73
N VAL A 545 2.53 22.30 -3.67
CA VAL A 545 3.68 23.17 -3.93
C VAL A 545 3.22 24.54 -4.42
N LEU A 546 2.28 24.63 -5.35
CA LEU A 546 1.86 25.91 -5.92
C LEU A 546 0.97 26.74 -5.00
N ASP A 547 0.12 26.14 -4.18
CA ASP A 547 -0.81 26.87 -3.32
C ASP A 547 -0.26 27.10 -1.91
N MET A 548 0.49 26.14 -1.34
CA MET A 548 1.01 26.21 0.03
C MET A 548 2.49 26.58 0.09
N TYR A 549 3.34 26.04 -0.80
CA TYR A 549 4.78 26.35 -0.78
C TYR A 549 5.11 27.64 -1.54
N ALA A 550 4.53 27.87 -2.72
CA ALA A 550 4.88 29.00 -3.56
C ALA A 550 4.40 30.34 -2.98
N ASP A 551 5.05 31.44 -3.38
CA ASP A 551 4.53 32.80 -3.20
C ASP A 551 4.08 33.43 -4.55
N ALA A 552 3.63 34.68 -4.51
CA ALA A 552 3.22 35.40 -5.73
C ALA A 552 4.35 35.54 -6.78
N LYS A 553 5.62 35.64 -6.36
CA LYS A 553 6.76 35.71 -7.29
C LYS A 553 7.00 34.35 -7.94
N ASP A 554 6.85 33.27 -7.20
CA ASP A 554 6.96 31.91 -7.70
C ASP A 554 5.89 31.60 -8.74
N ALA A 555 4.64 32.01 -8.48
CA ALA A 555 3.55 31.87 -9.45
C ALA A 555 3.78 32.70 -10.72
N GLU A 556 4.29 33.93 -10.59
CA GLU A 556 4.71 34.73 -11.74
C GLU A 556 5.86 34.06 -12.51
N ARG A 557 6.84 33.48 -11.81
CA ARG A 557 7.95 32.72 -12.42
C ARG A 557 7.45 31.49 -13.17
N LEU A 558 6.45 30.78 -12.66
CA LEU A 558 5.80 29.67 -13.35
C LEU A 558 5.15 30.14 -14.65
N LEU A 559 4.38 31.23 -14.61
CA LEU A 559 3.75 31.78 -15.81
C LEU A 559 4.80 32.22 -16.86
N LYS A 560 5.90 32.84 -16.43
CA LYS A 560 7.03 33.17 -17.32
C LYS A 560 7.67 31.91 -17.90
N PHE A 561 7.87 30.89 -17.09
CA PHE A 561 8.41 29.60 -17.52
C PHE A 561 7.52 28.94 -18.57
N MET A 562 6.19 28.93 -18.39
CA MET A 562 5.24 28.37 -19.35
C MET A 562 5.22 29.11 -20.70
N ASN A 563 5.56 30.40 -20.71
CA ASN A 563 5.43 31.28 -21.89
C ASN A 563 6.79 31.74 -22.46
N GLN A 564 7.89 31.13 -22.05
CA GLN A 564 9.20 31.49 -22.57
C GLN A 564 9.33 31.11 -24.06
N PRO A 565 10.13 31.85 -24.85
CA PRO A 565 10.20 31.66 -26.30
C PRO A 565 10.84 30.34 -26.74
N SER A 566 11.66 29.73 -25.88
CA SER A 566 12.34 28.47 -26.15
C SER A 566 12.57 27.69 -24.86
N PHE A 567 12.59 26.37 -24.98
CA PHE A 567 12.72 25.43 -23.86
C PHE A 567 13.94 24.54 -24.08
N SER A 568 14.66 24.22 -23.00
CA SER A 568 15.59 23.09 -23.06
C SER A 568 14.83 21.77 -23.25
N ALA A 569 15.51 20.71 -23.69
CA ALA A 569 14.87 19.39 -23.82
C ALA A 569 14.28 18.91 -22.47
N PHE A 570 14.96 19.22 -21.37
CA PHE A 570 14.51 18.93 -20.02
C PHE A 570 13.27 19.74 -19.62
N ASP A 571 13.24 21.04 -19.92
CA ASP A 571 12.08 21.88 -19.59
C ASP A 571 10.85 21.47 -20.39
N SER A 572 11.03 21.19 -21.69
CA SER A 572 9.98 20.62 -22.54
C SER A 572 9.45 19.31 -21.98
N PHE A 573 10.34 18.45 -21.44
CA PHE A 573 9.94 17.21 -20.81
C PHE A 573 9.07 17.43 -19.57
N LEU A 574 9.46 18.34 -18.67
CA LEU A 574 8.71 18.65 -17.46
C LEU A 574 7.33 19.23 -17.76
N LEU A 575 7.24 20.14 -18.73
CA LEU A 575 5.99 20.83 -19.07
C LEU A 575 4.92 19.89 -19.63
N ARG A 576 5.29 18.73 -20.20
CA ARG A 576 4.33 17.70 -20.63
C ARG A 576 3.51 17.12 -19.47
N TYR A 577 4.02 17.21 -18.25
CA TYR A 577 3.34 16.72 -17.05
C TYR A 577 2.62 17.82 -16.28
N LEU A 578 2.70 19.09 -16.70
CA LEU A 578 2.01 20.19 -16.04
C LEU A 578 0.56 20.25 -16.55
N PRO A 579 -0.46 19.96 -15.74
CA PRO A 579 -1.85 19.97 -16.20
C PRO A 579 -2.47 21.37 -16.23
N LEU A 580 -1.69 22.41 -15.93
CA LEU A 580 -2.20 23.79 -15.80
C LEU A 580 -2.32 24.47 -17.16
N THR A 581 -3.50 25.02 -17.41
CA THR A 581 -3.71 26.01 -18.47
C THR A 581 -3.10 27.36 -18.08
N GLN A 582 -2.95 28.25 -19.06
CA GLN A 582 -2.52 29.63 -18.80
C GLN A 582 -3.47 30.35 -17.82
N ASP A 583 -4.78 30.17 -17.97
CA ASP A 583 -5.79 30.75 -17.07
C ASP A 583 -5.67 30.18 -15.66
N ALA A 584 -5.42 28.87 -15.50
CA ALA A 584 -5.22 28.27 -14.19
C ALA A 584 -3.95 28.80 -13.49
N ALA A 585 -2.86 28.97 -14.23
CA ALA A 585 -1.63 29.57 -13.68
C ALA A 585 -1.83 31.05 -13.29
N LEU A 586 -2.64 31.79 -14.04
CA LEU A 586 -3.05 33.16 -13.69
C LEU A 586 -3.93 33.18 -12.42
N ASP A 587 -4.85 32.22 -12.24
CA ASP A 587 -5.66 32.13 -11.01
C ASP A 587 -4.78 31.88 -9.78
N VAL A 588 -3.84 30.94 -9.86
CA VAL A 588 -2.85 30.69 -8.79
C VAL A 588 -2.10 31.99 -8.44
N TRP A 589 -1.60 32.71 -9.45
CA TRP A 589 -0.88 33.97 -9.22
C TRP A 589 -1.77 35.05 -8.61
N GLY A 590 -2.95 35.28 -9.16
CA GLY A 590 -3.91 36.26 -8.66
C GLY A 590 -4.36 35.95 -7.23
N THR A 591 -4.53 34.66 -6.90
CA THR A 591 -4.88 34.19 -5.55
C THR A 591 -3.75 34.47 -4.56
N HIS A 592 -2.48 34.31 -4.94
CA HIS A 592 -1.36 34.70 -4.07
C HIS A 592 -1.29 36.21 -3.84
N LEU A 593 -1.54 37.03 -4.87
CA LEU A 593 -1.60 38.50 -4.72
C LEU A 593 -2.77 38.92 -3.82
N LEU A 594 -3.92 38.26 -3.98
CA LEU A 594 -5.10 38.44 -3.15
C LEU A 594 -4.79 38.15 -1.68
N ARG A 595 -4.14 37.03 -1.40
CA ARG A 595 -3.64 36.64 -0.07
C ARG A 595 -2.71 37.72 0.53
N GLN A 596 -1.83 38.29 -0.29
CA GLN A 596 -0.93 39.37 0.13
C GLN A 596 -1.60 40.77 0.25
N HIS A 597 -2.93 40.84 0.18
CA HIS A 597 -3.73 42.08 0.20
C HIS A 597 -3.41 43.04 -0.97
N GLU A 598 -2.79 42.56 -2.04
CA GLU A 598 -2.44 43.34 -3.23
C GLU A 598 -3.61 43.38 -4.23
N PHE A 599 -4.79 43.81 -3.78
CA PHE A 599 -6.06 43.68 -4.51
C PHE A 599 -6.03 44.29 -5.91
N THR A 600 -5.42 45.46 -6.10
CA THR A 600 -5.30 46.10 -7.42
C THR A 600 -4.49 45.24 -8.40
N ARG A 601 -3.41 44.61 -7.92
CA ARG A 601 -2.59 43.72 -8.76
C ARG A 601 -3.28 42.40 -9.00
N ALA A 602 -3.95 41.85 -7.98
CA ALA A 602 -4.76 40.65 -8.12
C ALA A 602 -5.86 40.84 -9.19
N ALA A 603 -6.59 41.95 -9.14
CA ALA A 603 -7.59 42.32 -10.15
C ALA A 603 -6.99 42.34 -11.56
N ALA A 604 -5.86 43.02 -11.74
CA ALA A 604 -5.19 43.12 -13.03
C ALA A 604 -4.69 41.76 -13.57
N VAL A 605 -4.35 40.82 -12.68
CA VAL A 605 -4.02 39.45 -13.07
C VAL A 605 -5.27 38.67 -13.45
N PHE A 606 -6.34 38.75 -12.65
CA PHE A 606 -7.59 38.06 -12.92
C PHE A 606 -8.29 38.57 -14.19
N ASP A 607 -8.14 39.85 -14.54
CA ASP A 607 -8.70 40.42 -15.79
C ASP A 607 -8.04 39.85 -17.06
N ARG A 608 -6.92 39.12 -16.93
CA ARG A 608 -6.27 38.40 -18.04
C ARG A 608 -6.83 37.00 -18.24
N ILE A 609 -7.68 36.52 -17.33
CA ILE A 609 -8.28 35.19 -17.38
C ILE A 609 -9.54 35.25 -18.24
N ALA A 610 -9.69 34.30 -19.16
CA ALA A 610 -10.87 34.23 -20.01
C ALA A 610 -12.16 34.08 -19.19
N PRO A 611 -13.27 34.76 -19.54
CA PRO A 611 -14.56 34.60 -18.84
C PRO A 611 -15.02 33.14 -18.72
N SER A 612 -14.80 32.34 -19.77
CA SER A 612 -15.14 30.91 -19.80
C SER A 612 -14.41 30.06 -18.77
N TYR A 613 -13.26 30.52 -18.23
CA TYR A 613 -12.59 29.83 -17.13
C TYR A 613 -13.44 29.81 -15.85
N TRP A 614 -14.20 30.88 -15.63
CA TRP A 614 -15.06 31.05 -14.45
C TRP A 614 -16.45 30.41 -14.62
N GLU A 615 -16.75 29.82 -15.77
CA GLU A 615 -18.04 29.18 -16.07
C GLU A 615 -17.97 27.68 -15.72
N ARG A 616 -18.55 27.27 -14.59
CA ARG A 616 -18.79 25.87 -14.19
C ARG A 616 -20.27 25.71 -13.75
N ASP A 617 -20.71 24.48 -13.49
CA ASP A 617 -22.11 24.10 -13.18
C ASP A 617 -22.82 25.10 -12.24
N ASN A 618 -24.08 25.45 -12.52
CA ASN A 618 -24.76 26.64 -11.97
C ASN A 618 -25.29 26.48 -10.53
N ARG A 619 -24.68 25.64 -9.69
CA ARG A 619 -25.23 25.26 -8.39
C ARG A 619 -24.41 25.82 -7.24
N CYS A 620 -24.97 26.80 -6.50
CA CYS A 620 -24.50 27.16 -5.16
C CYS A 620 -25.00 26.14 -4.13
N ASP A 621 -24.74 24.86 -4.36
CA ASP A 621 -25.00 23.81 -3.38
C ASP A 621 -23.94 23.92 -2.27
N ARG A 622 -24.28 23.54 -1.03
CA ARG A 622 -23.45 23.68 0.19
C ARG A 622 -22.18 22.80 0.21
N ASN A 623 -21.60 22.48 -0.94
CA ASN A 623 -20.49 21.54 -1.04
C ASN A 623 -19.16 22.28 -0.95
N TRP A 624 -18.39 21.95 0.10
CA TRP A 624 -17.02 22.41 0.37
C TRP A 624 -16.00 22.07 -0.73
N GLU A 625 -16.38 21.27 -1.73
CA GLU A 625 -15.43 20.51 -2.55
C GLU A 625 -15.54 20.73 -4.07
N GLY A 626 -16.32 21.69 -4.56
CA GLY A 626 -16.52 21.86 -6.01
C GLY A 626 -16.67 23.29 -6.48
N GLY A 627 -15.63 23.81 -7.16
CA GLY A 627 -15.75 24.66 -8.36
C GLY A 627 -16.32 26.07 -8.29
N ASP A 628 -17.20 26.41 -7.34
CA ASP A 628 -17.93 27.68 -7.32
C ASP A 628 -17.61 28.51 -6.08
N PHE A 629 -17.43 29.82 -6.30
CA PHE A 629 -17.25 30.80 -5.26
C PHE A 629 -18.58 31.53 -5.02
N CYS A 630 -19.29 31.12 -3.98
CA CYS A 630 -20.57 31.72 -3.60
C CYS A 630 -20.38 32.61 -2.37
N VAL A 631 -20.76 33.88 -2.45
CA VAL A 631 -20.68 34.83 -1.34
C VAL A 631 -22.07 35.16 -0.82
N LYS A 632 -22.19 35.32 0.49
CA LYS A 632 -23.33 36.00 1.07
C LYS A 632 -23.26 37.47 0.64
N GLN A 633 -24.37 38.08 0.27
CA GLN A 633 -24.41 39.47 -0.23
C GLN A 633 -23.57 40.41 0.66
N PHE A 634 -22.79 41.29 0.03
CA PHE A 634 -21.96 42.30 0.71
C PHE A 634 -22.79 43.16 1.69
N GLU A 635 -24.07 43.34 1.40
CA GLU A 635 -25.01 44.16 2.15
C GLU A 635 -25.67 43.44 3.35
N THR A 636 -25.37 42.15 3.58
CA THR A 636 -26.02 41.37 4.64
C THR A 636 -25.08 40.96 5.75
N SER A 637 -25.44 41.32 6.98
CA SER A 637 -24.75 40.90 8.20
C SER A 637 -24.94 39.42 8.50
N PHE A 638 -24.09 38.85 9.35
CA PHE A 638 -24.33 37.52 9.91
C PHE A 638 -25.62 37.48 10.74
N PHE A 639 -25.89 38.55 11.50
CA PHE A 639 -27.06 38.66 12.38
C PHE A 639 -28.37 38.89 11.61
N ASP A 640 -28.36 39.45 10.40
CA ASP A 640 -29.58 39.68 9.59
C ASP A 640 -30.21 38.41 8.98
N ASN A 641 -29.74 37.24 9.40
CA ASN A 641 -30.33 35.96 9.03
C ASN A 641 -31.54 35.64 9.91
N ALA A 642 -32.73 35.96 9.41
CA ALA A 642 -33.88 35.13 9.71
C ALA A 642 -33.51 33.68 9.34
N HIS A 643 -33.37 32.82 10.35
CA HIS A 643 -33.03 31.41 10.18
C HIS A 643 -33.88 30.78 9.05
N HIS A 644 -33.22 30.14 8.07
CA HIS A 644 -33.72 29.07 7.18
C HIS A 644 -33.81 29.26 5.65
N GLU A 645 -33.54 30.41 5.03
CA GLU A 645 -33.56 30.48 3.55
C GLU A 645 -32.15 30.39 2.95
N SER A 646 -31.83 29.20 2.41
CA SER A 646 -30.62 28.91 1.62
C SER A 646 -30.56 29.63 0.27
N GLU A 647 -31.49 30.54 -0.04
CA GLU A 647 -31.66 31.18 -1.36
C GLU A 647 -30.85 32.49 -1.54
N ARG A 648 -29.98 32.87 -0.59
CA ARG A 648 -29.33 34.20 -0.56
C ARG A 648 -27.84 34.26 -0.94
N PHE A 649 -27.26 33.18 -1.44
CA PHE A 649 -25.89 33.23 -1.96
C PHE A 649 -25.89 33.76 -3.39
N ILE A 650 -25.06 34.77 -3.64
CA ILE A 650 -24.77 35.23 -5.00
C ILE A 650 -23.53 34.49 -5.48
N ARG A 651 -23.67 33.79 -6.61
CA ARG A 651 -22.52 33.24 -7.35
C ARG A 651 -21.67 34.41 -7.84
N THR A 652 -20.38 34.35 -7.57
CA THR A 652 -19.40 35.30 -8.11
C THR A 652 -18.09 34.58 -8.40
N ASN A 653 -17.08 35.29 -8.89
CA ASN A 653 -15.73 34.77 -9.04
C ASN A 653 -14.72 35.69 -8.34
N LYS A 654 -13.47 35.23 -8.21
CA LYS A 654 -12.40 35.98 -7.53
C LYS A 654 -12.18 37.36 -8.17
N ALA A 655 -12.34 37.47 -9.49
CA ALA A 655 -12.16 38.72 -10.23
C ALA A 655 -13.26 39.74 -9.88
N GLU A 656 -14.53 39.33 -9.98
CA GLU A 656 -15.70 40.15 -9.63
C GLU A 656 -15.70 40.60 -8.18
N PHE A 657 -15.40 39.67 -7.27
CA PHE A 657 -15.34 39.95 -5.85
C PHE A 657 -14.30 41.02 -5.51
N ILE A 658 -13.09 40.88 -6.04
CA ILE A 658 -12.04 41.88 -5.83
C ILE A 658 -12.37 43.22 -6.48
N ARG A 659 -13.01 43.21 -7.66
CA ARG A 659 -13.50 44.44 -8.28
C ARG A 659 -14.54 45.14 -7.40
N GLN A 660 -15.44 44.40 -6.77
CA GLN A 660 -16.43 44.95 -5.84
C GLN A 660 -15.76 45.52 -4.58
N VAL A 661 -14.79 44.82 -3.99
CA VAL A 661 -13.99 45.33 -2.86
C VAL A 661 -13.29 46.64 -3.22
N LEU A 662 -12.61 46.70 -4.38
CA LEU A 662 -11.92 47.90 -4.85
C LEU A 662 -12.89 49.07 -5.11
N ALA A 663 -14.07 48.78 -5.69
CA ALA A 663 -15.10 49.79 -5.93
C ALA A 663 -15.63 50.38 -4.61
N LEU A 664 -15.91 49.53 -3.61
CA LEU A 664 -16.34 49.97 -2.28
C LEU A 664 -15.25 50.73 -1.54
N GLU A 665 -13.98 50.33 -1.66
CA GLU A 665 -12.86 51.09 -1.09
C GLU A 665 -12.73 52.47 -1.73
N GLN A 666 -12.94 52.57 -3.05
CA GLN A 666 -12.93 53.83 -3.76
C GLN A 666 -14.12 54.71 -3.34
N GLN A 667 -15.31 54.14 -3.22
CA GLN A 667 -16.51 54.83 -2.72
C GLN A 667 -16.30 55.35 -1.29
N ALA A 668 -15.72 54.56 -0.39
CA ALA A 668 -15.38 55.00 0.97
C ALA A 668 -14.41 56.20 1.00
N ARG A 669 -13.52 56.32 0.01
CA ARG A 669 -12.60 57.47 -0.11
C ARG A 669 -13.29 58.72 -0.64
N HIS A 670 -14.23 58.57 -1.58
CA HIS A 670 -14.94 59.69 -2.21
C HIS A 670 -16.13 60.19 -1.39
N ASP A 671 -16.95 59.28 -0.87
CA ASP A 671 -18.11 59.58 -0.05
C ASP A 671 -17.82 59.21 1.41
N ARG A 672 -17.19 60.17 2.10
CA ARG A 672 -16.84 60.02 3.52
C ARG A 672 -18.05 59.93 4.45
N ALA A 673 -19.24 60.37 4.00
CA ALA A 673 -20.44 60.31 4.82
C ALA A 673 -20.94 58.87 4.96
N ARG A 674 -20.82 58.06 3.89
CA ARG A 674 -21.18 56.63 3.87
C ARG A 674 -19.99 55.69 3.99
N ALA A 675 -18.78 56.21 4.25
CA ALA A 675 -17.57 55.39 4.38
C ALA A 675 -17.69 54.23 5.38
N ALA A 676 -18.42 54.42 6.48
CA ALA A 676 -18.67 53.36 7.45
C ALA A 676 -19.42 52.18 6.84
N GLU A 677 -20.48 52.48 6.07
CA GLU A 677 -21.30 51.48 5.38
C GLU A 677 -20.49 50.72 4.33
N TYR A 678 -19.70 51.41 3.50
CA TYR A 678 -18.88 50.75 2.48
C TYR A 678 -17.81 49.83 3.11
N TYR A 679 -17.16 50.26 4.20
CA TYR A 679 -16.20 49.39 4.90
C TYR A 679 -16.88 48.21 5.58
N TRP A 680 -18.08 48.40 6.13
CA TRP A 680 -18.88 47.32 6.71
C TRP A 680 -19.31 46.30 5.65
N GLN A 681 -19.67 46.74 4.44
CA GLN A 681 -19.99 45.83 3.33
C GLN A 681 -18.78 44.98 2.92
N ILE A 682 -17.59 45.59 2.85
CA ILE A 682 -16.35 44.84 2.58
C ILE A 682 -16.07 43.83 3.71
N ALA A 683 -16.28 44.23 4.97
CA ALA A 683 -16.07 43.35 6.12
C ALA A 683 -17.01 42.13 6.09
N ASN A 684 -18.31 42.34 5.81
CA ASN A 684 -19.29 41.26 5.66
C ASN A 684 -18.91 40.26 4.55
N ALA A 685 -18.39 40.78 3.43
CA ALA A 685 -17.95 39.96 2.32
C ALA A 685 -16.81 39.01 2.74
N PHE A 686 -15.81 39.52 3.48
CA PHE A 686 -14.69 38.71 3.97
C PHE A 686 -15.01 37.85 5.19
N TYR A 687 -16.05 38.18 5.96
CA TYR A 687 -16.41 37.42 7.15
C TYR A 687 -16.73 35.94 6.83
N ASN A 688 -17.32 35.67 5.66
CA ASN A 688 -17.67 34.31 5.21
C ASN A 688 -16.57 33.60 4.42
N THR A 689 -15.41 34.24 4.20
CA THR A 689 -14.38 33.70 3.31
C THR A 689 -13.29 32.92 4.02
N SER A 690 -13.22 32.93 5.36
CA SER A 690 -12.27 32.05 6.09
C SER A 690 -12.32 30.62 5.54
N TYR A 691 -11.24 29.83 5.58
CA TYR A 691 -11.20 28.54 4.88
C TYR A 691 -12.32 27.53 5.25
N TRP A 692 -12.90 27.64 6.46
CA TRP A 692 -14.09 26.89 6.91
C TRP A 692 -15.41 27.60 6.65
N GLY A 693 -15.37 28.88 6.30
CA GLY A 693 -16.53 29.66 5.93
C GLY A 693 -17.14 29.17 4.62
N TYR A 694 -18.36 29.60 4.37
CA TYR A 694 -19.13 29.26 3.17
C TYR A 694 -18.40 29.56 1.85
N SER A 695 -17.43 30.46 1.89
CA SER A 695 -16.70 30.95 0.70
C SER A 695 -15.19 30.68 0.76
N GLY A 696 -14.76 29.63 1.47
CA GLY A 696 -13.33 29.27 1.66
C GLY A 696 -12.54 28.99 0.37
N VAL A 697 -13.23 28.78 -0.76
CA VAL A 697 -12.66 28.65 -2.11
C VAL A 697 -11.91 29.92 -2.54
N LEU A 698 -12.24 31.10 -1.98
CA LEU A 698 -11.50 32.35 -2.24
C LEU A 698 -9.99 32.18 -2.01
N TRP A 699 -9.64 31.41 -0.98
CA TRP A 699 -8.27 31.16 -0.56
C TRP A 699 -7.73 29.80 -0.98
N ASN A 700 -8.45 29.01 -1.79
CA ASN A 700 -8.16 27.58 -2.02
C ASN A 700 -8.00 26.78 -0.71
N GLY A 701 -8.87 27.02 0.28
CA GLY A 701 -8.74 26.46 1.63
C GLY A 701 -8.76 24.92 1.76
N SER A 702 -9.36 24.22 0.79
CA SER A 702 -9.45 22.74 0.76
C SER A 702 -8.07 22.07 0.67
N LEU A 703 -7.06 22.72 0.09
CA LEU A 703 -5.71 22.18 0.00
C LEU A 703 -4.97 22.17 1.33
N VAL A 704 -5.33 23.06 2.26
CA VAL A 704 -4.75 23.07 3.62
C VAL A 704 -5.30 21.93 4.45
N TRP A 705 -6.58 21.61 4.24
CA TRP A 705 -7.18 20.39 4.77
C TRP A 705 -6.43 19.16 4.25
N SER A 706 -6.24 19.03 2.93
CA SER A 706 -5.46 17.94 2.34
C SER A 706 -4.04 17.89 2.89
N TYR A 707 -3.36 19.04 2.99
CA TYR A 707 -2.04 19.12 3.61
C TYR A 707 -2.05 18.56 5.02
N LYS A 708 -2.95 18.99 5.91
CA LYS A 708 -3.01 18.50 7.31
C LYS A 708 -3.30 17.00 7.42
N TYR A 709 -4.21 16.46 6.62
CA TYR A 709 -4.59 15.05 6.74
C TYR A 709 -3.64 14.09 6.01
N GLU A 710 -3.06 14.52 4.88
CA GLU A 710 -2.22 13.67 4.03
C GLU A 710 -0.72 13.84 4.33
N TYR A 711 -0.27 15.05 4.70
CA TYR A 711 1.17 15.39 4.80
C TYR A 711 1.59 16.12 6.07
N GLY A 712 0.69 16.74 6.82
CA GLY A 712 0.93 17.56 7.99
C GLY A 712 0.37 16.86 9.22
N ALA A 713 0.94 15.70 9.56
CA ALA A 713 0.49 14.83 10.63
C ALA A 713 0.10 15.61 11.90
N ALA A 714 -1.20 15.84 12.05
CA ALA A 714 -1.89 16.10 13.29
C ALA A 714 -2.81 14.91 13.56
N PHE A 715 -2.23 13.71 13.56
CA PHE A 715 -2.92 12.57 14.15
C PHE A 715 -2.58 12.54 15.63
N ASN A 716 -3.60 12.41 16.47
CA ASN A 716 -3.46 12.12 17.88
C ASN A 716 -2.69 10.80 18.03
N ARG A 717 -1.36 10.88 18.19
CA ARG A 717 -0.59 9.73 18.65
C ARG A 717 -0.85 9.58 20.12
N TYR A 718 -0.94 8.34 20.57
CA TYR A 718 -0.93 8.01 21.98
C TYR A 718 0.34 7.23 22.27
N ASP A 719 0.99 7.50 23.39
CA ASP A 719 2.14 6.73 23.82
C ASP A 719 1.76 5.33 24.30
N ASP A 720 2.78 4.54 24.64
CA ASP A 720 2.80 3.44 25.62
C ASP A 720 1.55 3.26 26.51
N GLU A 721 1.13 4.37 27.10
CA GLU A 721 0.21 4.47 28.21
C GLU A 721 -1.14 5.11 27.83
N GLY A 722 -1.36 5.40 26.55
CA GLY A 722 -2.58 6.04 26.07
C GLY A 722 -2.59 7.57 26.25
N ASN A 723 -1.44 8.21 26.49
CA ASN A 723 -1.34 9.68 26.59
C ASN A 723 -1.11 10.30 25.22
N LEU A 724 -1.79 11.41 24.96
CA LEU A 724 -1.72 12.13 23.70
C LEU A 724 -0.31 12.73 23.46
N LEU A 725 0.44 12.15 22.53
CA LEU A 725 1.66 12.68 21.93
C LEU A 725 1.26 13.68 20.83
N LYS A 726 1.22 14.97 21.16
CA LYS A 726 1.04 16.04 20.16
C LYS A 726 2.35 16.29 19.42
N GLU A 727 2.60 15.57 18.33
CA GLU A 727 3.67 15.93 17.40
C GLU A 727 3.11 16.34 16.04
N HIS A 728 3.34 17.60 15.67
CA HIS A 728 3.10 18.11 14.33
C HIS A 728 4.27 17.71 13.41
N GLY A 729 4.07 16.74 12.52
CA GLY A 729 5.11 16.25 11.62
C GLY A 729 4.78 16.50 10.15
N VAL A 730 5.75 16.93 9.35
CA VAL A 730 5.60 16.98 7.88
C VAL A 730 6.13 15.67 7.29
N SER A 731 5.27 14.91 6.62
CA SER A 731 5.57 13.63 5.99
C SER A 731 6.35 13.80 4.68
N TYR A 732 6.89 12.69 4.17
CA TYR A 732 7.45 12.63 2.82
C TYR A 732 6.40 13.10 1.79
N PRO A 733 6.75 13.94 0.79
CA PRO A 733 8.10 14.33 0.39
C PRO A 733 8.61 15.66 0.98
N PHE A 734 7.94 16.24 1.98
CA PHE A 734 8.35 17.52 2.57
C PHE A 734 9.06 17.35 3.92
N ASN A 735 9.52 16.12 4.22
CA ASN A 735 10.12 15.69 5.48
C ASN A 735 11.59 16.13 5.68
N THR A 736 12.27 16.68 4.67
CA THR A 736 13.64 17.19 4.86
C THR A 736 13.62 18.38 5.83
N PRO A 737 14.65 18.61 6.67
CA PRO A 737 14.61 19.63 7.72
C PRO A 737 14.23 21.04 7.20
N ALA A 738 14.80 21.46 6.07
CA ALA A 738 14.52 22.75 5.47
C ALA A 738 13.11 22.84 4.87
N LEU A 739 12.63 21.80 4.17
CA LEU A 739 11.29 21.80 3.59
C LEU A 739 10.22 21.69 4.68
N LYS A 740 10.46 20.87 5.72
CA LYS A 740 9.59 20.73 6.89
C LYS A 740 9.38 22.08 7.58
N GLN A 741 10.45 22.79 7.88
CA GLN A 741 10.35 24.13 8.47
C GLN A 741 9.63 25.13 7.56
N ALA A 742 9.93 25.09 6.26
CA ALA A 742 9.29 25.99 5.29
C ALA A 742 7.78 25.73 5.16
N MET A 743 7.36 24.46 5.11
CA MET A 743 5.95 24.08 5.03
C MET A 743 5.19 24.41 6.31
N LEU A 744 5.74 24.10 7.48
CA LEU A 744 5.12 24.45 8.78
C LEU A 744 4.93 25.96 8.92
N LYS A 745 5.93 26.76 8.53
CA LYS A 745 5.82 28.22 8.58
C LYS A 745 4.71 28.74 7.66
N ARG A 746 4.57 28.18 6.46
CA ARG A 746 3.54 28.61 5.49
C ARG A 746 2.15 28.15 5.88
N GLU A 747 2.02 26.93 6.40
CA GLU A 747 0.79 26.47 7.02
C GLU A 747 0.35 27.42 8.14
N GLN A 748 1.23 27.72 9.09
CA GLN A 748 0.91 28.65 10.18
C GLN A 748 0.49 30.03 9.68
N ALA A 749 1.21 30.60 8.71
CA ALA A 749 0.85 31.89 8.12
C ALA A 749 -0.52 31.82 7.44
N PHE A 750 -0.78 30.79 6.63
CA PHE A 750 -2.07 30.60 5.98
C PHE A 750 -3.20 30.47 7.00
N LEU A 751 -3.01 29.63 8.03
CA LEU A 751 -3.97 29.39 9.08
C LEU A 751 -4.24 30.65 9.93
N GLN A 752 -3.26 31.54 10.10
CA GLN A 752 -3.46 32.79 10.82
C GLN A 752 -4.23 33.83 10.00
N GLU A 753 -3.88 34.01 8.73
CA GLU A 753 -4.42 35.09 7.90
C GLU A 753 -5.74 34.72 7.22
N TYR A 754 -5.82 33.53 6.61
CA TYR A 754 -6.98 33.06 5.84
C TYR A 754 -7.75 31.96 6.56
N GLY A 755 -7.12 31.40 7.61
CA GLY A 755 -7.77 30.48 8.53
C GLY A 755 -8.73 31.14 9.51
N THR A 756 -8.63 32.46 9.67
CA THR A 756 -9.40 33.27 10.62
C THR A 756 -10.24 34.32 9.90
N ARG A 757 -10.95 35.16 10.66
CA ARG A 757 -11.69 36.33 10.15
C ARG A 757 -10.85 37.62 10.26
N ALA A 758 -9.52 37.52 10.25
CA ALA A 758 -8.62 38.66 10.48
C ALA A 758 -8.85 39.82 9.50
N MET A 759 -9.02 39.52 8.21
CA MET A 759 -9.28 40.57 7.21
C MET A 759 -10.67 41.20 7.37
N ALA A 760 -11.68 40.41 7.72
CA ALA A 760 -13.00 40.95 8.05
C ALA A 760 -12.92 41.90 9.26
N LEU A 761 -12.18 41.49 10.31
CA LEU A 761 -11.93 42.32 11.48
C LEU A 761 -11.24 43.65 11.13
N GLU A 762 -10.23 43.64 10.26
CA GLU A 762 -9.57 44.86 9.82
C GLU A 762 -10.57 45.85 9.19
N TYR A 763 -11.46 45.37 8.33
CA TYR A 763 -12.48 46.21 7.70
C TYR A 763 -13.59 46.64 8.66
N TYR A 764 -14.01 45.79 9.61
CA TYR A 764 -14.92 46.21 10.68
C TYR A 764 -14.29 47.32 11.54
N GLN A 765 -12.99 47.25 11.85
CA GLN A 765 -12.32 48.33 12.58
C GLN A 765 -12.28 49.64 11.78
N ARG A 766 -12.11 49.57 10.45
CA ARG A 766 -12.22 50.75 9.56
C ARG A 766 -13.65 51.30 9.54
N ALA A 767 -14.66 50.44 9.48
CA ALA A 767 -16.07 50.81 9.53
C ALA A 767 -16.41 51.51 10.87
N LEU A 768 -16.00 50.93 12.00
CA LEU A 768 -16.21 51.47 13.34
C LEU A 768 -15.59 52.87 13.49
N LYS A 769 -14.37 53.06 12.99
CA LYS A 769 -13.68 54.36 13.03
C LYS A 769 -14.41 55.42 12.19
N ALA A 770 -15.10 55.01 11.13
CA ALA A 770 -15.89 55.88 10.26
C ALA A 770 -17.32 56.12 10.76
N ALA A 771 -17.89 55.20 11.57
CA ALA A 771 -19.28 55.23 12.07
C ALA A 771 -19.53 56.27 13.19
N ARG A 772 -18.84 57.41 13.20
CA ARG A 772 -18.83 58.37 14.31
C ARG A 772 -20.21 58.96 14.65
N ASN A 773 -21.11 59.01 13.67
CA ASN A 773 -22.45 59.58 13.81
C ASN A 773 -23.56 58.54 13.57
N ASP A 774 -23.22 57.26 13.49
CA ASP A 774 -24.17 56.17 13.28
C ASP A 774 -24.03 55.14 14.41
N PRO A 775 -24.76 55.33 15.52
CA PRO A 775 -24.65 54.46 16.68
C PRO A 775 -25.18 53.04 16.41
N GLU A 776 -26.14 52.86 15.50
CA GLU A 776 -26.66 51.53 15.13
C GLU A 776 -25.59 50.73 14.39
N LEU A 777 -24.99 51.31 13.34
CA LEU A 777 -23.93 50.65 12.59
C LEU A 777 -22.68 50.40 13.43
N ALA A 778 -22.33 51.33 14.34
CA ALA A 778 -21.22 51.14 15.27
C ALA A 778 -21.47 49.96 16.24
N ALA A 779 -22.71 49.82 16.74
CA ALA A 779 -23.11 48.71 17.60
C ALA A 779 -22.98 47.37 16.87
N GLU A 780 -23.49 47.30 15.64
CA GLU A 780 -23.39 46.11 14.81
C GLU A 780 -21.93 45.74 14.48
N THR A 781 -21.13 46.73 14.09
CA THR A 781 -19.73 46.52 13.76
C THR A 781 -18.93 45.98 14.94
N LEU A 782 -19.23 46.42 16.18
CA LEU A 782 -18.61 45.88 17.39
C LEU A 782 -19.02 44.43 17.65
N ALA A 783 -20.29 44.08 17.45
CA ALA A 783 -20.76 42.71 17.59
C ALA A 783 -20.09 41.77 16.58
N MET A 784 -20.01 42.20 15.32
CA MET A 784 -19.30 41.45 14.27
C MET A 784 -17.80 41.36 14.55
N SER A 785 -17.18 42.43 15.06
CA SER A 785 -15.76 42.40 15.49
C SER A 785 -15.53 41.39 16.61
N GLN A 786 -16.45 41.28 17.57
CA GLN A 786 -16.39 40.26 18.62
C GLN A 786 -16.41 38.86 18.02
N ASP A 787 -17.31 38.60 17.09
CA ASP A 787 -17.45 37.29 16.48
C ASP A 787 -16.24 36.90 15.59
N CYS A 788 -15.52 37.89 15.05
CA CYS A 788 -14.24 37.66 14.38
C CYS A 788 -13.10 37.18 15.31
N VAL A 789 -13.20 37.44 16.62
CA VAL A 789 -12.16 37.07 17.62
C VAL A 789 -12.57 35.92 18.54
N VAL A 790 -13.70 35.26 18.26
CA VAL A 790 -14.13 34.04 18.94
C VAL A 790 -13.75 32.83 18.08
N ASP A 791 -13.32 31.75 18.74
CA ASP A 791 -12.95 30.49 18.08
C ASP A 791 -14.22 29.86 17.46
N PRO A 792 -14.25 29.58 16.14
CA PRO A 792 -15.42 28.95 15.55
C PRO A 792 -15.59 27.54 16.13
N THR A 793 -16.72 27.30 16.80
CA THR A 793 -17.07 26.03 17.47
C THR A 793 -17.09 24.80 16.55
N MET A 794 -17.06 25.00 15.23
CA MET A 794 -17.05 23.98 14.18
C MET A 794 -15.66 23.44 13.84
N THR A 795 -14.57 23.91 14.46
CA THR A 795 -13.21 23.55 14.02
C THR A 795 -12.57 22.45 14.87
N SER A 796 -12.20 21.34 14.22
CA SER A 796 -11.30 20.31 14.77
C SER A 796 -9.81 20.71 14.64
N ILE A 797 -9.51 22.00 14.42
CA ILE A 797 -8.17 22.54 14.21
C ILE A 797 -7.86 23.56 15.29
N SER A 798 -7.43 23.06 16.44
CA SER A 798 -7.17 23.80 17.68
C SER A 798 -5.85 24.61 17.69
N SER A 799 -5.39 25.14 16.56
CA SER A 799 -4.04 25.74 16.44
C SER A 799 -4.02 27.18 15.91
N HIS A 800 -5.18 27.83 15.77
CA HIS A 800 -5.25 29.25 15.38
C HIS A 800 -4.99 30.15 16.59
N VAL A 801 -4.10 31.12 16.43
CA VAL A 801 -3.90 32.19 17.42
C VAL A 801 -4.85 33.32 17.06
N LEU A 802 -5.97 33.41 17.77
CA LEU A 802 -6.85 34.58 17.68
C LEU A 802 -6.14 35.79 18.30
N PRO A 803 -6.44 37.02 17.85
CA PRO A 803 -5.96 38.24 18.52
C PRO A 803 -6.41 38.22 19.99
N GLN A 804 -5.51 37.87 20.92
CA GLN A 804 -5.88 37.76 22.33
C GLN A 804 -6.24 39.14 22.92
N ASN A 805 -7.21 39.15 23.85
CA ASN A 805 -7.59 40.26 24.73
C ASN A 805 -8.28 41.48 24.10
N THR A 806 -9.11 41.30 23.06
CA THR A 806 -10.03 42.37 22.65
C THR A 806 -11.48 41.99 22.97
N ASP A 807 -12.08 42.73 23.91
CA ASP A 807 -13.46 42.57 24.37
C ASP A 807 -14.31 43.68 23.75
N TYR A 808 -14.79 43.45 22.52
CA TYR A 808 -15.63 44.40 21.79
C TYR A 808 -17.06 44.46 22.38
N PHE A 809 -17.50 43.40 23.06
CA PHE A 809 -18.76 43.40 23.81
C PHE A 809 -18.76 44.45 24.93
N ARG A 810 -17.62 44.73 25.56
CA ARG A 810 -17.50 45.82 26.53
C ARG A 810 -17.87 47.17 25.96
N GLU A 811 -17.28 47.52 24.82
CA GLU A 811 -17.54 48.80 24.17
C GLU A 811 -18.98 48.88 23.68
N LEU A 812 -19.49 47.78 23.10
CA LEU A 812 -20.88 47.63 22.68
C LEU A 812 -21.85 47.89 23.84
N HIS A 813 -21.61 47.26 25.00
CA HIS A 813 -22.46 47.39 26.18
C HIS A 813 -22.41 48.79 26.79
N HIS A 814 -21.21 49.36 26.98
CA HIS A 814 -21.07 50.66 27.66
C HIS A 814 -21.52 51.84 26.81
N ARG A 815 -21.31 51.81 25.49
CA ARG A 815 -21.51 52.99 24.63
C ARG A 815 -22.79 52.91 23.80
N TYR A 816 -23.29 51.71 23.52
CA TYR A 816 -24.36 51.50 22.55
C TYR A 816 -25.56 50.72 23.11
N GLY A 817 -25.70 50.58 24.43
CA GLY A 817 -26.83 49.86 25.06
C GLY A 817 -28.25 50.40 24.76
N LYS A 818 -28.36 51.56 24.12
CA LYS A 818 -29.64 52.19 23.72
C LYS A 818 -30.03 51.93 22.25
N THR A 819 -29.17 51.28 21.48
CA THR A 819 -29.45 51.03 20.06
C THR A 819 -30.45 49.90 19.90
N THR A 820 -31.20 49.94 18.80
CA THR A 820 -32.15 48.89 18.42
C THR A 820 -31.41 47.59 18.16
N PHE A 821 -30.25 47.68 17.49
CA PHE A 821 -29.38 46.53 17.27
C PHE A 821 -28.94 45.87 18.58
N TYR A 822 -28.58 46.63 19.61
CA TYR A 822 -28.17 46.08 20.91
C TYR A 822 -29.29 45.23 21.54
N GLN A 823 -30.53 45.74 21.54
CA GLN A 823 -31.68 45.02 22.10
C GLN A 823 -31.96 43.74 21.32
N ARG A 824 -31.92 43.82 19.98
CA ARG A 824 -32.05 42.65 19.11
C ARG A 824 -30.96 41.61 19.38
N LEU A 825 -29.71 42.02 19.52
CA LEU A 825 -28.60 41.13 19.83
C LEU A 825 -28.77 40.46 21.20
N LEU A 826 -29.32 41.17 22.19
CA LEU A 826 -29.63 40.62 23.51
C LEU A 826 -30.66 39.48 23.43
N ASP A 827 -31.63 39.60 22.52
CA ASP A 827 -32.67 38.58 22.30
C ASP A 827 -32.16 37.41 21.44
N GLU A 828 -31.31 37.67 20.45
CA GLU A 828 -30.87 36.69 19.45
C GLU A 828 -29.55 35.96 19.79
N CYS A 829 -28.67 36.55 20.63
CA CYS A 829 -27.35 36.00 20.94
C CYS A 829 -27.20 35.61 22.42
N PRO A 830 -27.31 34.32 22.77
CA PRO A 830 -27.18 33.83 24.16
C PRO A 830 -25.85 34.20 24.82
N GLN A 831 -24.75 34.19 24.06
CA GLN A 831 -23.42 34.53 24.58
C GLN A 831 -23.35 36.01 25.01
N PHE A 832 -23.95 36.90 24.22
CA PHE A 832 -24.03 38.31 24.56
C PHE A 832 -24.97 38.57 25.74
N ALA A 833 -26.12 37.89 25.79
CA ALA A 833 -27.04 37.96 26.92
C ALA A 833 -26.40 37.53 28.25
N GLU A 834 -25.56 36.49 28.23
CA GLU A 834 -24.77 36.07 29.39
C GLU A 834 -23.67 37.08 29.75
N TYR A 835 -22.99 37.66 28.74
CA TYR A 835 -22.00 38.72 28.95
C TYR A 835 -22.62 39.92 29.67
N VAL A 836 -23.78 40.40 29.20
CA VAL A 836 -24.49 41.52 29.82
C VAL A 836 -24.90 41.19 31.25
N ARG A 837 -25.46 39.99 31.50
CA ARG A 837 -25.85 39.54 32.85
C ARG A 837 -24.69 39.46 33.85
N SER A 838 -23.48 39.16 33.37
CA SER A 838 -22.27 39.08 34.20
C SER A 838 -21.56 40.42 34.43
N HIS A 839 -21.94 41.47 33.69
CA HIS A 839 -21.32 42.80 33.73
C HIS A 839 -22.32 43.93 34.04
N SER A 840 -23.54 43.60 34.47
CA SER A 840 -24.61 44.55 34.84
C SER A 840 -24.59 44.96 36.31
#